data_AF-A0AAU4MDS2-F1
#
_entry.id   AF-A0AAU4MDS2-F1
#
_cell.length_a   1.000
_cell.length_b   1.000
_cell.length_c   1.000
_cell.angle_alpha   90.00
_cell.angle_beta   90.00
_cell.angle_gamma   90.00
#
_symmetry.space_group_name_H-M   'P 1'
#
loop_
_entity.id
_entity.type
_entity.pdbx_description
1 polymer ?
#
loop_
_entity_poly.entity_id
_entity_poly.type
_entity_poly.pdbx_seq_one_letter_code
_entity_poly.pdbx_strand_id
1 'polypeptide(L)'
;MPRSKKFRRARLIVLVLAVLLVAGLGYGGYRGVAAVRASFPDVNGSVKVAGLSAPVDVERDANGIPQLYADTATDLFRAQGYVQAQDRFWEMDVRRHITSGRLSEMFGSGQVETDTFLRTMGWHQVAQQEYDTLLDPDTKKYLQSYADGVNAWLAEHPGGESASLEYALLGVAKGGYTPEKWTPVDSVAWLKAMAWNLSGNLQEEIDRSLLSQDFTADKIAELYPDYPYDRNGTIVKTGTVSGDTYKPADGSTTPPAAAPGSGTAQGATVTQAMLKDVSDRIDAMPQLLGRQGQGIGSNSWVVDGKHTTTGKPLLANDPHLGPGMPSVWYQMGLHCRTVSATCAFDTSGFTFAGMPGVVIGHNNTVSWGFTNLGADVTDLYLEKVTGPDTYQVDGKDVKFDLRKETIKVAGGADRTITVRTTRGGAPLISDPSSEQQKVGLYAPAGNAAPDRGTTGYGVALQWTALTPGKTMDAVFKLDRASNWDEFRAAAKDFAVPAQNLIYADTKGNIGYQAPGDIPVRGKGDGSYPSLGWDSAYTWKDSVPFSALPYSFNPTAGYIVTANQAVVDPTYKYLLTKDWEYGTRAKEITDQIEAKLKNGGKISPDDMQSMQLDNTSVMAQTLVPLLLKVQIDDPYVRTAQDLLKDWNYHQDADSAAAAYYNGVWRQLLSLAFGQKFPADLRAEDNCLLVHAPTDPTRPDTTTSIVTECGTRDPGKAQPDGGDRWMEVVREQLSRPDSSWWTYIDSDHHEQKGLSNLLAEAMKDARQDLTSLLSKDVSTWSWGRLHTLTLREQTLGTDNSSIASGLVHKLLNRGPYELSGGTAAVDAAGWNAAAGYEVDWIPSMRMVVDLSDFDASRWINVGGASGHAFHQNYNDQTALWVKGDLLPWAYSKDAVDKAVKNKLVLTSG
;
A
#
# COMPACT_ATOMS: atom_id res chain seq x y z
N MET A 1 66.28 39.39 -1.41
CA MET A 1 66.67 38.63 -2.62
C MET A 1 65.47 38.50 -3.56
N PRO A 2 65.63 38.59 -4.89
CA PRO A 2 64.54 38.36 -5.83
C PRO A 2 64.17 36.87 -5.91
N ARG A 3 62.89 36.51 -5.70
CA ARG A 3 62.39 35.12 -5.85
C ARG A 3 62.72 34.59 -7.27
N SER A 4 63.31 33.40 -7.32
CA SER A 4 63.94 32.85 -8.54
C SER A 4 62.97 32.64 -9.70
N LYS A 5 63.50 32.57 -10.94
CA LYS A 5 62.71 32.28 -12.15
C LYS A 5 61.93 30.95 -12.04
N LYS A 6 62.46 29.95 -11.30
CA LYS A 6 61.75 28.69 -11.00
C LYS A 6 60.49 28.92 -10.15
N PHE A 7 60.58 29.71 -9.08
CA PHE A 7 59.43 30.01 -8.20
C PHE A 7 58.32 30.77 -8.95
N ARG A 8 58.67 31.72 -9.84
CA ARG A 8 57.69 32.43 -10.67
C ARG A 8 56.96 31.49 -11.64
N ARG A 9 57.67 30.54 -12.27
CA ARG A 9 57.07 29.50 -13.13
C ARG A 9 56.16 28.55 -12.34
N ALA A 10 56.60 28.08 -11.17
CA ALA A 10 55.77 27.22 -10.31
C ALA A 10 54.47 27.91 -9.89
N ARG A 11 54.52 29.19 -9.46
CA ARG A 11 53.31 29.98 -9.14
C ARG A 11 52.39 30.13 -10.36
N LEU A 12 52.93 30.35 -11.56
CA LEU A 12 52.11 30.44 -12.78
C LEU A 12 51.43 29.11 -13.10
N ILE A 13 52.13 27.98 -12.97
CA ILE A 13 51.56 26.63 -13.18
C ILE A 13 50.44 26.37 -12.16
N VAL A 14 50.64 26.67 -10.88
CA VAL A 14 49.60 26.51 -9.84
C VAL A 14 48.39 27.42 -10.11
N LEU A 15 48.60 28.67 -10.57
CA LEU A 15 47.49 29.56 -10.96
C LEU A 15 46.74 29.04 -12.20
N VAL A 16 47.44 28.53 -13.21
CA VAL A 16 46.80 27.94 -14.40
C VAL A 16 46.03 26.67 -14.03
N LEU A 17 46.59 25.79 -13.19
CA LEU A 17 45.88 24.61 -12.69
C LEU A 17 44.66 24.97 -11.84
N ALA A 18 44.75 26.01 -11.00
CA ALA A 18 43.61 26.51 -10.23
C ALA A 18 42.51 27.11 -11.12
N VAL A 19 42.87 27.87 -12.16
CA VAL A 19 41.92 28.42 -13.14
C VAL A 19 41.30 27.31 -13.98
N LEU A 20 42.07 26.31 -14.42
CA LEU A 20 41.54 25.13 -15.12
C LEU A 20 40.64 24.27 -14.24
N LEU A 21 40.96 24.13 -12.95
CA LEU A 21 40.10 23.45 -11.98
C LEU A 21 38.79 24.20 -11.76
N VAL A 22 38.82 25.52 -11.55
CA VAL A 22 37.61 26.35 -11.40
C VAL A 22 36.78 26.38 -12.68
N ALA A 23 37.41 26.46 -13.86
CA ALA A 23 36.72 26.37 -15.14
C ALA A 23 36.13 24.98 -15.39
N GLY A 24 36.84 23.91 -15.02
CA GLY A 24 36.34 22.54 -15.11
C GLY A 24 35.18 22.25 -14.17
N LEU A 25 35.26 22.73 -12.92
CA LEU A 25 34.16 22.66 -11.94
C LEU A 25 32.96 23.51 -12.37
N GLY A 26 33.18 24.72 -12.91
CA GLY A 26 32.12 25.58 -13.43
C GLY A 26 31.43 24.99 -14.66
N TYR A 27 32.20 24.44 -15.60
CA TYR A 27 31.66 23.75 -16.78
C TYR A 27 30.95 22.44 -16.42
N GLY A 28 31.51 21.66 -15.49
CA GLY A 28 30.89 20.44 -14.97
C GLY A 28 29.59 20.73 -14.24
N GLY A 29 29.56 21.74 -13.37
CA GLY A 29 28.35 22.21 -12.70
C GLY A 29 27.28 22.71 -13.69
N TYR A 30 27.70 23.50 -14.70
CA TYR A 30 26.80 23.93 -15.77
C TYR A 30 26.22 22.75 -16.56
N ARG A 31 27.04 21.78 -16.98
CA ARG A 31 26.57 20.58 -17.68
C ARG A 31 25.66 19.71 -16.81
N GLY A 32 25.94 19.59 -15.51
CA GLY A 32 25.08 18.88 -14.55
C GLY A 32 23.71 19.54 -14.40
N VAL A 33 23.67 20.86 -14.18
CA VAL A 33 22.40 21.62 -14.11
C VAL A 33 21.65 21.58 -15.44
N ALA A 34 22.35 21.62 -16.57
CA ALA A 34 21.73 21.50 -17.89
C ALA A 34 21.11 20.11 -18.13
N ALA A 35 21.82 19.03 -17.79
CA ALA A 35 21.32 17.66 -17.90
C ALA A 35 20.12 17.40 -16.98
N VAL A 36 20.19 17.87 -15.72
CA VAL A 36 19.07 17.76 -14.77
C VAL A 36 17.82 18.51 -15.24
N ARG A 37 17.99 19.66 -15.92
CA ARG A 37 16.87 20.47 -16.43
C ARG A 37 16.40 20.05 -17.82
N ALA A 38 17.10 19.16 -18.52
CA ALA A 38 16.75 18.75 -19.87
C ALA A 38 15.51 17.84 -19.93
N SER A 39 15.10 17.25 -18.81
CA SER A 39 13.85 16.49 -18.68
C SER A 39 12.68 17.28 -18.06
N PHE A 40 12.89 18.53 -17.64
CA PHE A 40 11.85 19.29 -16.93
C PHE A 40 10.66 19.64 -17.85
N PRO A 41 9.43 19.68 -17.31
CA PRO A 41 8.23 19.92 -18.11
C PRO A 41 8.17 21.33 -18.72
N ASP A 42 7.94 21.40 -20.04
CA ASP A 42 7.50 22.61 -20.73
C ASP A 42 6.07 22.97 -20.30
N VAL A 43 5.94 23.77 -19.24
CA VAL A 43 4.65 24.16 -18.66
C VAL A 43 4.03 25.45 -19.22
N ASN A 44 4.66 26.11 -20.20
CA ASN A 44 4.16 27.37 -20.79
C ASN A 44 4.21 27.38 -22.32
N GLY A 45 3.29 28.10 -22.96
CA GLY A 45 3.31 28.37 -24.39
C GLY A 45 2.45 27.39 -25.18
N SER A 46 2.97 26.83 -26.27
CA SER A 46 2.22 25.89 -27.11
C SER A 46 3.10 24.78 -27.67
N VAL A 47 2.68 23.53 -27.53
CA VAL A 47 3.35 22.33 -28.03
C VAL A 47 2.45 21.63 -29.07
N LYS A 48 3.05 20.87 -29.98
CA LYS A 48 2.34 20.12 -31.03
C LYS A 48 2.21 18.65 -30.65
N VAL A 49 0.98 18.18 -30.43
CA VAL A 49 0.70 16.78 -30.10
C VAL A 49 -0.03 16.12 -31.26
N ALA A 50 0.55 15.04 -31.77
CA ALA A 50 0.02 14.32 -32.92
C ALA A 50 -1.37 13.72 -32.62
N GLY A 51 -2.29 13.85 -33.58
CA GLY A 51 -3.62 13.23 -33.52
C GLY A 51 -4.68 13.98 -32.70
N LEU A 52 -4.36 15.10 -32.03
CA LEU A 52 -5.38 15.96 -31.42
C LEU A 52 -6.33 16.53 -32.46
N SER A 53 -7.64 16.50 -32.19
CA SER A 53 -8.67 17.02 -33.11
C SER A 53 -8.94 18.52 -32.90
N ALA A 54 -8.75 19.01 -31.68
CA ALA A 54 -8.84 20.42 -31.29
C ALA A 54 -7.75 20.74 -30.24
N PRO A 55 -7.43 22.04 -30.00
CA PRO A 55 -6.48 22.41 -28.95
C PRO A 55 -6.99 22.05 -27.56
N VAL A 56 -6.08 21.64 -26.68
CA VAL A 56 -6.34 21.37 -25.25
C VAL A 56 -5.55 22.36 -24.41
N ASP A 57 -6.22 23.05 -23.49
CA ASP A 57 -5.54 23.95 -22.54
C ASP A 57 -5.09 23.16 -21.31
N VAL A 58 -3.88 23.45 -20.85
CA VAL A 58 -3.24 22.84 -19.67
C VAL A 58 -2.89 23.97 -18.70
N GLU A 59 -3.71 24.15 -17.69
CA GLU A 59 -3.56 25.21 -16.69
C GLU A 59 -3.01 24.62 -15.39
N ARG A 60 -1.80 25.04 -14.99
CA ARG A 60 -1.15 24.57 -13.74
C ARG A 60 -1.09 25.65 -12.69
N ASP A 61 -1.35 25.28 -11.43
CA ASP A 61 -1.24 26.15 -10.26
C ASP A 61 0.22 26.32 -9.77
N ALA A 62 0.41 26.81 -8.53
CA ALA A 62 1.74 26.96 -7.92
C ALA A 62 2.39 25.63 -7.49
N ASN A 63 1.57 24.60 -7.23
CA ASN A 63 2.00 23.25 -6.83
C ASN A 63 2.17 22.30 -8.04
N GLY A 64 1.94 22.82 -9.25
CA GLY A 64 2.12 22.12 -10.52
C GLY A 64 0.91 21.30 -10.98
N ILE A 65 -0.20 21.33 -10.24
CA ILE A 65 -1.40 20.52 -10.47
C ILE A 65 -2.07 20.96 -11.78
N PRO A 66 -2.18 20.09 -12.81
CA PRO A 66 -2.77 20.46 -14.08
C PRO A 66 -4.29 20.29 -14.08
N GLN A 67 -4.96 21.30 -14.62
CA GLN A 67 -6.37 21.27 -15.00
C GLN A 67 -6.43 21.25 -16.54
N LEU A 68 -6.97 20.19 -17.12
CA LEU A 68 -6.99 19.95 -18.57
C LEU A 68 -8.36 20.31 -19.16
N TYR A 69 -8.40 21.18 -20.18
CA TYR A 69 -9.64 21.63 -20.82
C TYR A 69 -9.70 21.25 -22.32
N ALA A 70 -10.60 20.34 -22.69
CA ALA A 70 -10.73 19.80 -24.05
C ALA A 70 -12.19 19.77 -24.56
N ASP A 71 -12.39 19.61 -25.87
CA ASP A 71 -13.72 19.51 -26.48
C ASP A 71 -14.18 18.05 -26.72
N THR A 72 -13.24 17.10 -26.69
CA THR A 72 -13.52 15.66 -26.89
C THR A 72 -12.82 14.83 -25.81
N ALA A 73 -13.45 13.73 -25.37
CA ALA A 73 -12.83 12.83 -24.39
C ALA A 73 -11.54 12.19 -24.93
N THR A 74 -11.43 11.98 -26.23
CA THR A 74 -10.22 11.49 -26.90
C THR A 74 -9.05 12.47 -26.81
N ASP A 75 -9.31 13.77 -26.97
CA ASP A 75 -8.28 14.80 -26.82
C ASP A 75 -7.92 15.02 -25.35
N LEU A 76 -8.91 14.93 -24.44
CA LEU A 76 -8.72 15.02 -22.99
C LEU A 76 -7.80 13.90 -22.47
N PHE A 77 -8.06 12.63 -22.82
CA PHE A 77 -7.22 11.52 -22.39
C PHE A 77 -5.86 11.50 -23.08
N ARG A 78 -5.75 11.97 -24.34
CA ARG A 78 -4.45 12.16 -25.00
C ARG A 78 -3.62 13.24 -24.32
N ALA A 79 -4.24 14.32 -23.88
CA ALA A 79 -3.57 15.33 -23.06
C ALA A 79 -3.16 14.77 -21.68
N GLN A 80 -4.01 13.96 -21.02
CA GLN A 80 -3.66 13.28 -19.76
C GLN A 80 -2.39 12.44 -19.91
N GLY A 81 -2.30 11.63 -20.96
CA GLY A 81 -1.12 10.80 -21.24
C GLY A 81 0.14 11.61 -21.55
N TYR A 82 0.03 12.67 -22.35
CA TYR A 82 1.16 13.56 -22.62
C TYR A 82 1.67 14.25 -21.36
N VAL A 83 0.76 14.77 -20.52
CA VAL A 83 1.09 15.53 -19.30
C VAL A 83 1.66 14.63 -18.18
N GLN A 84 1.10 13.44 -17.95
CA GLN A 84 1.68 12.49 -16.98
C GLN A 84 3.07 12.00 -17.42
N ALA A 85 3.28 11.76 -18.71
CA ALA A 85 4.62 11.43 -19.23
C ALA A 85 5.61 12.59 -18.99
N GLN A 86 5.20 13.81 -19.32
CA GLN A 86 6.00 15.03 -19.13
C GLN A 86 6.52 15.19 -17.68
N ASP A 87 5.68 14.88 -16.69
CA ASP A 87 6.05 15.03 -15.28
C ASP A 87 6.74 13.79 -14.67
N ARG A 88 6.40 12.59 -15.14
CA ARG A 88 6.62 11.33 -14.40
C ARG A 88 6.92 10.07 -15.25
N PHE A 89 7.30 10.19 -16.52
CA PHE A 89 7.46 9.00 -17.39
C PHE A 89 8.39 7.90 -16.83
N TRP A 90 9.46 8.24 -16.10
CA TRP A 90 10.32 7.24 -15.46
C TRP A 90 9.60 6.38 -14.40
N GLU A 91 8.72 6.98 -13.57
CA GLU A 91 7.85 6.24 -12.63
C GLU A 91 6.94 5.27 -13.39
N MET A 92 6.34 5.74 -14.48
CA MET A 92 5.45 4.95 -15.35
C MET A 92 6.19 3.77 -15.99
N ASP A 93 7.39 4.01 -16.52
CA ASP A 93 8.19 3.01 -17.23
C ASP A 93 8.64 1.88 -16.29
N VAL A 94 9.14 2.22 -15.10
CA VAL A 94 9.50 1.21 -14.09
C VAL A 94 8.27 0.45 -13.62
N ARG A 95 7.11 1.12 -13.44
CA ARG A 95 5.84 0.46 -13.07
C ARG A 95 5.39 -0.59 -14.07
N ARG A 96 5.43 -0.32 -15.38
CA ARG A 96 5.09 -1.35 -16.38
C ARG A 96 6.09 -2.51 -16.43
N HIS A 97 7.37 -2.29 -16.11
CA HIS A 97 8.35 -3.37 -16.02
C HIS A 97 8.09 -4.27 -14.81
N ILE A 98 7.53 -3.75 -13.72
CA ILE A 98 7.03 -4.57 -12.60
C ILE A 98 5.80 -5.38 -13.05
N THR A 99 4.75 -4.72 -13.56
CA THR A 99 3.48 -5.40 -13.87
C THR A 99 3.58 -6.42 -15.01
N SER A 100 4.66 -6.36 -15.81
CA SER A 100 4.98 -7.34 -16.86
C SER A 100 6.10 -8.33 -16.50
N GLY A 101 6.74 -8.22 -15.32
CA GLY A 101 7.91 -9.03 -14.95
C GLY A 101 9.04 -8.87 -15.98
N ARG A 102 9.64 -7.68 -16.02
CA ARG A 102 10.74 -7.25 -16.91
C ARG A 102 11.78 -6.36 -16.20
N LEU A 103 11.78 -6.26 -14.87
CA LEU A 103 12.75 -5.43 -14.13
C LEU A 103 14.21 -5.81 -14.43
N SER A 104 14.52 -7.06 -14.79
CA SER A 104 15.87 -7.44 -15.19
C SER A 104 16.29 -6.91 -16.56
N GLU A 105 15.36 -6.42 -17.40
CA GLU A 105 15.67 -5.68 -18.63
C GLU A 105 16.19 -4.26 -18.36
N MET A 106 15.88 -3.69 -17.18
CA MET A 106 16.41 -2.41 -16.73
C MET A 106 17.65 -2.61 -15.85
N PHE A 107 17.51 -3.38 -14.76
CA PHE A 107 18.49 -3.41 -13.67
C PHE A 107 19.43 -4.64 -13.69
N GLY A 108 19.15 -5.65 -14.53
CA GLY A 108 19.97 -6.84 -14.71
C GLY A 108 19.67 -7.96 -13.71
N SER A 109 20.66 -8.85 -13.50
CA SER A 109 20.45 -10.17 -12.87
C SER A 109 19.98 -10.17 -11.41
N GLY A 110 20.00 -9.03 -10.71
CA GLY A 110 19.43 -8.89 -9.36
C GLY A 110 17.89 -8.86 -9.32
N GLN A 111 17.21 -8.86 -10.47
CA GLN A 111 15.74 -8.83 -10.57
C GLN A 111 15.15 -10.09 -11.21
N VAL A 112 15.95 -11.13 -11.47
CA VAL A 112 15.48 -12.31 -12.22
C VAL A 112 14.47 -13.13 -11.42
N GLU A 113 14.60 -13.22 -10.10
CA GLU A 113 13.64 -13.95 -9.26
C GLU A 113 12.36 -13.11 -9.00
N THR A 114 12.50 -11.78 -8.84
CA THR A 114 11.40 -10.79 -8.90
C THR A 114 10.55 -10.99 -10.16
N ASP A 115 11.19 -10.98 -11.33
CA ASP A 115 10.52 -11.20 -12.62
C ASP A 115 9.97 -12.62 -12.74
N THR A 116 10.64 -13.64 -12.20
CA THR A 116 10.15 -15.02 -12.21
C THR A 116 8.85 -15.17 -11.43
N PHE A 117 8.73 -14.52 -10.27
CA PHE A 117 7.48 -14.49 -9.50
C PHE A 117 6.36 -13.75 -10.25
N LEU A 118 6.65 -12.54 -10.76
CA LEU A 118 5.66 -11.72 -11.48
C LEU A 118 5.22 -12.38 -12.80
N ARG A 119 6.12 -13.09 -13.49
CA ARG A 119 5.81 -13.93 -14.68
C ARG A 119 4.98 -15.15 -14.33
N THR A 120 5.25 -15.78 -13.18
CA THR A 120 4.47 -16.91 -12.63
C THR A 120 3.03 -16.48 -12.36
N MET A 121 2.84 -15.31 -11.74
CA MET A 121 1.52 -14.70 -11.51
C MET A 121 0.85 -14.21 -12.81
N GLY A 122 1.62 -13.70 -13.78
CA GLY A 122 1.13 -13.39 -15.12
C GLY A 122 0.25 -12.13 -15.24
N TRP A 123 0.41 -11.13 -14.37
CA TRP A 123 -0.49 -9.96 -14.29
C TRP A 123 -0.76 -9.27 -15.64
N HIS A 124 0.27 -8.95 -16.43
CA HIS A 124 0.11 -8.38 -17.77
C HIS A 124 -0.66 -9.32 -18.74
N GLN A 125 -0.58 -10.65 -18.59
CA GLN A 125 -1.37 -11.57 -19.42
C GLN A 125 -2.87 -11.47 -19.09
N VAL A 126 -3.22 -11.30 -17.81
CA VAL A 126 -4.60 -11.07 -17.38
C VAL A 126 -5.10 -9.71 -17.85
N ALA A 127 -4.29 -8.66 -17.71
CA ALA A 127 -4.61 -7.31 -18.21
C ALA A 127 -4.81 -7.27 -19.74
N GLN A 128 -4.03 -8.05 -20.49
CA GLN A 128 -4.22 -8.24 -21.93
C GLN A 128 -5.56 -8.91 -22.24
N GLN A 129 -5.94 -9.95 -21.49
CA GLN A 129 -7.24 -10.62 -21.64
C GLN A 129 -8.42 -9.70 -21.30
N GLU A 130 -8.31 -8.88 -20.25
CA GLU A 130 -9.29 -7.84 -19.89
C GLU A 130 -9.46 -6.85 -21.04
N TYR A 131 -8.35 -6.28 -21.54
CA TYR A 131 -8.36 -5.32 -22.63
C TYR A 131 -8.89 -5.92 -23.94
N ASP A 132 -8.52 -7.15 -24.30
CA ASP A 132 -8.96 -7.76 -25.55
C ASP A 132 -10.43 -8.22 -25.48
N THR A 133 -10.85 -8.86 -24.38
CA THR A 133 -12.10 -9.63 -24.35
C THR A 133 -13.23 -9.04 -23.49
N LEU A 134 -12.93 -8.20 -22.49
CA LEU A 134 -13.94 -7.74 -21.52
C LEU A 134 -14.25 -6.24 -21.53
N LEU A 135 -13.24 -5.36 -21.57
CA LEU A 135 -13.44 -3.92 -21.35
C LEU A 135 -14.39 -3.29 -22.40
N ASP A 136 -15.17 -2.30 -21.99
CA ASP A 136 -16.15 -1.65 -22.85
C ASP A 136 -15.46 -0.84 -23.99
N PRO A 137 -16.07 -0.69 -25.19
CA PRO A 137 -15.40 -0.06 -26.34
C PRO A 137 -14.90 1.38 -26.09
N ASP A 138 -15.63 2.18 -25.30
CA ASP A 138 -15.18 3.53 -24.92
C ASP A 138 -13.99 3.49 -23.94
N THR A 139 -13.95 2.55 -22.99
CA THR A 139 -12.79 2.33 -22.10
C THR A 139 -11.54 2.02 -22.93
N LYS A 140 -11.62 1.12 -23.92
CA LYS A 140 -10.50 0.81 -24.81
C LYS A 140 -10.05 2.04 -25.61
N LYS A 141 -11.00 2.84 -26.09
CA LYS A 141 -10.76 4.09 -26.83
C LYS A 141 -10.09 5.17 -25.96
N TYR A 142 -10.45 5.29 -24.69
CA TYR A 142 -9.83 6.21 -23.73
C TYR A 142 -8.41 5.75 -23.37
N LEU A 143 -8.21 4.46 -23.07
CA LEU A 143 -6.88 3.88 -22.84
C LEU A 143 -5.94 4.04 -24.05
N GLN A 144 -6.44 3.83 -25.28
CA GLN A 144 -5.66 4.08 -26.49
C GLN A 144 -5.34 5.56 -26.69
N SER A 145 -6.28 6.47 -26.39
CA SER A 145 -6.04 7.91 -26.49
C SER A 145 -4.96 8.35 -25.50
N TYR A 146 -5.01 7.85 -24.27
CA TYR A 146 -3.97 8.04 -23.25
C TYR A 146 -2.61 7.50 -23.73
N ALA A 147 -2.56 6.25 -24.23
CA ALA A 147 -1.35 5.65 -24.75
C ALA A 147 -0.76 6.43 -25.95
N ASP A 148 -1.60 6.96 -26.86
CA ASP A 148 -1.16 7.85 -27.94
C ASP A 148 -0.46 9.11 -27.38
N GLY A 149 -0.98 9.67 -26.29
CA GLY A 149 -0.44 10.86 -25.62
C GLY A 149 0.94 10.63 -25.01
N VAL A 150 1.08 9.54 -24.24
CA VAL A 150 2.37 9.10 -23.69
C VAL A 150 3.38 8.86 -24.81
N ASN A 151 2.95 8.20 -25.91
CA ASN A 151 3.80 7.93 -27.07
C ASN A 151 4.18 9.17 -27.88
N ALA A 152 3.35 10.22 -27.88
CA ALA A 152 3.67 11.49 -28.52
C ALA A 152 4.80 12.21 -27.78
N TRP A 153 4.74 12.28 -26.43
CA TRP A 153 5.83 12.82 -25.61
C TRP A 153 7.11 11.99 -25.75
N LEU A 154 7.00 10.65 -25.71
CA LEU A 154 8.14 9.74 -25.84
C LEU A 154 8.83 9.81 -27.22
N ALA A 155 8.11 10.18 -28.28
CA ALA A 155 8.69 10.39 -29.60
C ALA A 155 9.60 11.64 -29.66
N GLU A 156 9.36 12.62 -28.80
CA GLU A 156 10.19 13.83 -28.61
C GLU A 156 11.32 13.56 -27.60
N HIS A 157 11.09 12.69 -26.60
CA HIS A 157 12.00 12.39 -25.49
C HIS A 157 12.34 10.89 -25.39
N PRO A 158 13.08 10.30 -26.35
CA PRO A 158 13.25 8.83 -26.52
C PRO A 158 14.21 8.15 -25.51
N GLY A 159 14.29 8.64 -24.27
CA GLY A 159 15.22 8.18 -23.23
C GLY A 159 16.46 9.06 -23.05
N GLY A 160 17.24 8.79 -22.00
CA GLY A 160 18.45 9.56 -21.66
C GLY A 160 18.16 10.92 -21.00
N GLU A 161 19.11 11.86 -21.07
CA GLU A 161 19.06 13.15 -20.33
C GLU A 161 17.86 14.05 -20.70
N SER A 162 17.18 13.82 -21.84
CA SER A 162 15.94 14.52 -22.19
C SER A 162 14.67 13.89 -21.64
N ALA A 163 14.69 12.63 -21.18
CA ALA A 163 13.51 11.95 -20.65
C ALA A 163 13.47 11.96 -19.12
N SER A 164 14.60 11.65 -18.47
CA SER A 164 14.77 11.74 -17.01
C SER A 164 16.24 11.58 -16.63
N LEU A 165 16.65 12.13 -15.49
CA LEU A 165 18.01 11.97 -14.95
C LEU A 165 18.38 10.49 -14.75
N GLU A 166 17.39 9.71 -14.33
CA GLU A 166 17.51 8.31 -13.95
C GLU A 166 17.85 7.43 -15.16
N TYR A 167 17.36 7.75 -16.37
CA TYR A 167 17.81 7.10 -17.61
C TYR A 167 19.26 7.42 -17.94
N ALA A 168 19.74 8.64 -17.66
CA ALA A 168 21.15 8.99 -17.88
C ALA A 168 22.06 8.23 -16.91
N LEU A 169 21.64 8.06 -15.64
CA LEU A 169 22.33 7.21 -14.66
C LEU A 169 22.31 5.72 -15.08
N LEU A 170 21.16 5.21 -15.51
CA LEU A 170 21.00 3.82 -15.98
C LEU A 170 21.86 3.54 -17.22
N GLY A 171 21.91 4.47 -18.17
CA GLY A 171 22.76 4.39 -19.36
C GLY A 171 24.23 4.25 -19.02
N VAL A 172 24.73 5.05 -18.06
CA VAL A 172 26.10 4.97 -17.54
C VAL A 172 26.35 3.65 -16.79
N ALA A 173 25.37 3.14 -16.04
CA ALA A 173 25.53 1.96 -15.19
C ALA A 173 25.37 0.61 -15.91
N LYS A 174 24.59 0.54 -17.00
CA LYS A 174 24.16 -0.72 -17.62
C LYS A 174 24.38 -0.82 -19.14
N GLY A 175 24.89 0.23 -19.79
CA GLY A 175 25.28 0.19 -21.21
C GLY A 175 24.23 0.71 -22.20
N GLY A 176 23.23 1.44 -21.71
CA GLY A 176 22.15 2.02 -22.50
C GLY A 176 20.83 1.26 -22.39
N TYR A 177 19.74 2.01 -22.22
CA TYR A 177 18.37 1.53 -22.21
C TYR A 177 17.52 2.50 -23.06
N THR A 178 16.52 1.97 -23.77
CA THR A 178 15.61 2.76 -24.61
C THR A 178 14.18 2.34 -24.28
N PRO A 179 13.29 3.24 -23.81
CA PRO A 179 11.92 2.87 -23.47
C PRO A 179 11.14 2.37 -24.68
N GLU A 180 10.40 1.28 -24.50
CA GLU A 180 9.42 0.81 -25.49
C GLU A 180 8.18 1.73 -25.52
N LYS A 181 7.37 1.66 -26.59
CA LYS A 181 6.10 2.40 -26.65
C LYS A 181 5.14 2.01 -25.53
N TRP A 182 4.37 2.96 -25.01
CA TRP A 182 3.30 2.69 -24.05
C TRP A 182 2.10 2.05 -24.76
N THR A 183 1.40 1.15 -24.09
CA THR A 183 0.22 0.44 -24.59
C THR A 183 -0.98 0.65 -23.66
N PRO A 184 -2.22 0.43 -24.16
CA PRO A 184 -3.41 0.37 -23.29
C PRO A 184 -3.29 -0.64 -22.14
N VAL A 185 -2.52 -1.71 -22.31
CA VAL A 185 -2.42 -2.82 -21.35
C VAL A 185 -1.47 -2.50 -20.20
N ASP A 186 -0.42 -1.69 -20.44
CA ASP A 186 0.46 -1.17 -19.37
C ASP A 186 -0.37 -0.42 -18.30
N SER A 187 -1.35 0.38 -18.74
CA SER A 187 -2.29 1.10 -17.86
C SER A 187 -3.25 0.17 -17.10
N VAL A 188 -3.78 -0.87 -17.74
CA VAL A 188 -4.69 -1.84 -17.10
C VAL A 188 -3.94 -2.72 -16.09
N ALA A 189 -2.69 -3.11 -16.39
CA ALA A 189 -1.90 -3.99 -15.55
C ALA A 189 -1.54 -3.37 -14.18
N TRP A 190 -1.55 -2.03 -14.06
CA TRP A 190 -1.37 -1.34 -12.77
C TRP A 190 -2.46 -1.68 -11.74
N LEU A 191 -3.68 -1.98 -12.18
CA LEU A 191 -4.76 -2.44 -11.29
C LEU A 191 -4.41 -3.75 -10.57
N LYS A 192 -3.57 -4.61 -11.18
CA LYS A 192 -3.11 -5.87 -10.58
C LYS A 192 -2.04 -5.62 -9.50
N ALA A 193 -1.15 -4.65 -9.72
CA ALA A 193 -0.21 -4.20 -8.69
C ALA A 193 -0.92 -3.58 -7.48
N MET A 194 -1.90 -2.70 -7.72
CA MET A 194 -2.72 -2.13 -6.65
C MET A 194 -3.59 -3.19 -5.94
N ALA A 195 -4.10 -4.18 -6.66
CA ALA A 195 -4.81 -5.31 -6.05
C ALA A 195 -3.90 -6.16 -5.18
N TRP A 196 -2.64 -6.39 -5.60
CA TRP A 196 -1.64 -7.10 -4.81
C TRP A 196 -1.33 -6.32 -3.52
N ASN A 197 -1.10 -5.01 -3.58
CA ASN A 197 -0.82 -4.20 -2.38
C ASN A 197 -1.98 -4.09 -1.37
N LEU A 198 -3.17 -4.64 -1.69
CA LEU A 198 -4.37 -4.52 -0.85
C LEU A 198 -5.02 -5.87 -0.50
N SER A 199 -4.40 -7.01 -0.85
CA SER A 199 -4.88 -8.35 -0.46
C SER A 199 -4.43 -8.73 0.96
N GLY A 200 -5.28 -8.48 1.96
CA GLY A 200 -4.94 -8.64 3.38
C GLY A 200 -4.74 -10.08 3.86
N ASN A 201 -5.67 -11.00 3.55
CA ASN A 201 -5.69 -12.33 4.18
C ASN A 201 -4.43 -13.18 3.93
N LEU A 202 -3.83 -13.08 2.72
CA LEU A 202 -2.71 -13.93 2.30
C LEU A 202 -1.54 -13.95 3.30
N GLN A 203 -1.22 -12.81 3.93
CA GLN A 203 -0.09 -12.76 4.87
C GLN A 203 -0.41 -13.43 6.22
N GLU A 204 -1.68 -13.42 6.65
CA GLU A 204 -2.12 -14.06 7.88
C GLU A 204 -2.31 -15.58 7.68
N GLU A 205 -2.74 -16.03 6.49
CA GLU A 205 -2.74 -17.44 6.10
C GLU A 205 -1.33 -18.05 6.11
N ILE A 206 -0.32 -17.28 5.64
CA ILE A 206 1.10 -17.64 5.74
C ILE A 206 1.55 -17.69 7.20
N ASP A 207 1.26 -16.65 7.99
CA ASP A 207 1.80 -16.53 9.36
C ASP A 207 1.20 -17.57 10.31
N ARG A 208 -0.08 -17.92 10.18
CA ARG A 208 -0.69 -19.07 10.86
C ARG A 208 -0.04 -20.40 10.49
N SER A 209 0.37 -20.55 9.23
CA SER A 209 1.04 -21.75 8.72
C SER A 209 2.51 -21.86 9.16
N LEU A 210 3.16 -20.74 9.49
CA LEU A 210 4.49 -20.71 10.10
C LEU A 210 4.42 -20.87 11.62
N LEU A 211 3.40 -20.33 12.29
CA LEU A 211 3.15 -20.55 13.72
C LEU A 211 2.87 -22.03 14.06
N SER A 212 2.29 -22.81 13.15
CA SER A 212 2.04 -24.25 13.36
C SER A 212 3.29 -25.13 13.36
N GLN A 213 4.49 -24.55 13.29
CA GLN A 213 5.75 -25.21 13.66
C GLN A 213 5.78 -25.54 15.16
N ASP A 214 5.49 -24.54 16.01
CA ASP A 214 5.72 -24.61 17.46
C ASP A 214 4.42 -24.52 18.30
N PHE A 215 3.33 -24.03 17.70
CA PHE A 215 2.07 -23.76 18.41
C PHE A 215 0.92 -24.68 17.99
N THR A 216 0.08 -25.05 18.97
CA THR A 216 -1.21 -25.71 18.71
C THR A 216 -2.22 -24.72 18.13
N ALA A 217 -3.23 -25.21 17.40
CA ALA A 217 -4.30 -24.36 16.84
C ALA A 217 -4.96 -23.46 17.90
N ASP A 218 -5.25 -23.99 19.10
CA ASP A 218 -5.80 -23.21 20.22
C ASP A 218 -4.87 -22.05 20.64
N LYS A 219 -3.54 -22.27 20.60
CA LYS A 219 -2.54 -21.28 20.97
C LYS A 219 -2.27 -20.26 19.86
N ILE A 220 -2.50 -20.64 18.59
CA ILE A 220 -2.54 -19.72 17.45
C ILE A 220 -3.79 -18.84 17.53
N ALA A 221 -4.95 -19.38 17.89
CA ALA A 221 -6.18 -18.60 18.04
C ALA A 221 -6.05 -17.46 19.08
N GLU A 222 -5.24 -17.63 20.13
CA GLU A 222 -4.90 -16.56 21.08
C GLU A 222 -4.13 -15.36 20.48
N LEU A 223 -3.65 -15.48 19.23
CA LEU A 223 -2.94 -14.44 18.47
C LEU A 223 -3.80 -13.84 17.34
N TYR A 224 -5.01 -14.37 17.14
CA TYR A 224 -6.01 -13.95 16.16
C TYR A 224 -7.40 -13.92 16.83
N PRO A 225 -7.64 -13.02 17.81
CA PRO A 225 -8.92 -12.92 18.50
C PRO A 225 -10.05 -12.49 17.55
N ASP A 226 -11.30 -12.76 17.93
CA ASP A 226 -12.46 -12.29 17.16
C ASP A 226 -12.54 -10.75 17.15
N TYR A 227 -13.01 -10.18 16.04
CA TYR A 227 -13.23 -8.73 15.93
C TYR A 227 -14.20 -8.22 17.03
N PRO A 228 -13.89 -7.12 17.75
CA PRO A 228 -14.65 -6.68 18.93
C PRO A 228 -15.92 -5.90 18.56
N TYR A 229 -16.90 -6.58 17.95
CA TYR A 229 -18.16 -6.01 17.42
C TYR A 229 -18.88 -5.07 18.41
N ASP A 230 -19.06 -5.49 19.67
CA ASP A 230 -19.75 -4.70 20.71
C ASP A 230 -19.06 -3.38 21.05
N ARG A 231 -17.75 -3.26 20.79
CA ARG A 231 -16.95 -2.08 21.14
C ARG A 231 -16.69 -1.19 19.93
N ASN A 232 -16.24 -1.76 18.82
CA ASN A 232 -15.76 -1.01 17.65
C ASN A 232 -16.80 -0.94 16.51
N GLY A 233 -17.93 -1.65 16.61
CA GLY A 233 -19.06 -1.54 15.68
C GLY A 233 -18.77 -2.08 14.27
N THR A 234 -19.58 -1.71 13.29
CA THR A 234 -19.43 -2.11 11.88
C THR A 234 -19.70 -0.94 10.94
N ILE A 235 -19.21 -0.98 9.70
CA ILE A 235 -19.43 0.10 8.71
C ILE A 235 -20.93 0.25 8.40
N VAL A 236 -21.67 -0.86 8.25
CA VAL A 236 -23.12 -0.84 8.11
C VAL A 236 -23.81 -1.69 9.16
N LYS A 237 -25.01 -1.27 9.58
CA LYS A 237 -25.89 -2.08 10.43
C LYS A 237 -26.43 -3.24 9.61
N THR A 238 -26.05 -4.46 9.99
CA THR A 238 -26.19 -5.66 9.16
C THR A 238 -27.63 -5.88 8.69
N GLY A 239 -27.80 -5.72 7.38
CA GLY A 239 -29.03 -6.02 6.68
C GLY A 239 -29.28 -7.50 6.47
N THR A 240 -30.55 -7.86 6.23
CA THR A 240 -30.91 -9.22 5.83
C THR A 240 -30.58 -9.45 4.36
N VAL A 241 -29.91 -10.57 4.03
CA VAL A 241 -29.87 -11.07 2.65
C VAL A 241 -31.07 -11.99 2.42
N SER A 242 -31.98 -11.60 1.53
CA SER A 242 -33.17 -12.36 1.18
C SER A 242 -33.10 -12.81 -0.27
N GLY A 243 -33.08 -14.13 -0.50
CA GLY A 243 -32.54 -14.68 -1.75
C GLY A 243 -31.08 -14.26 -1.89
N ASP A 244 -30.79 -13.45 -2.90
CA ASP A 244 -29.46 -12.88 -3.18
C ASP A 244 -29.51 -11.35 -3.27
N THR A 245 -30.35 -10.71 -2.46
CA THR A 245 -30.44 -9.23 -2.35
C THR A 245 -30.28 -8.77 -0.90
N TYR A 246 -29.36 -7.84 -0.67
CA TYR A 246 -29.12 -7.16 0.61
C TYR A 246 -30.18 -6.08 0.87
N LYS A 247 -30.66 -6.01 2.12
CA LYS A 247 -31.57 -4.98 2.61
C LYS A 247 -31.02 -4.42 3.93
N PRO A 248 -30.37 -3.24 3.93
CA PRO A 248 -29.66 -2.71 5.10
C PRO A 248 -30.61 -2.42 6.27
N ALA A 249 -30.11 -2.49 7.51
CA ALA A 249 -30.92 -2.34 8.74
C ALA A 249 -30.90 -0.91 9.34
N ASP A 250 -30.46 0.09 8.56
CA ASP A 250 -30.15 1.45 8.99
C ASP A 250 -31.24 2.51 8.66
N GLY A 251 -32.30 2.10 7.94
CA GLY A 251 -33.36 2.96 7.44
C GLY A 251 -33.20 3.42 5.98
N SER A 252 -32.18 2.94 5.26
CA SER A 252 -31.89 3.30 3.87
C SER A 252 -33.01 2.95 2.87
N THR A 253 -33.04 3.69 1.76
CA THR A 253 -34.03 3.55 0.69
C THR A 253 -33.45 2.82 -0.53
N THR A 254 -34.10 1.73 -0.96
CA THR A 254 -33.65 0.91 -2.11
C THR A 254 -34.03 1.51 -3.48
N PRO A 255 -33.09 1.75 -4.41
CA PRO A 255 -33.39 2.14 -5.79
C PRO A 255 -33.80 0.95 -6.69
N PRO A 256 -34.45 1.18 -7.85
CA PRO A 256 -34.90 0.13 -8.77
C PRO A 256 -33.75 -0.50 -9.58
N ALA A 257 -33.90 -1.76 -9.99
CA ALA A 257 -32.83 -2.57 -10.61
C ALA A 257 -33.05 -2.90 -12.09
N ALA A 258 -31.95 -3.19 -12.81
CA ALA A 258 -31.92 -3.66 -14.21
C ALA A 258 -31.00 -4.89 -14.38
N ALA A 259 -31.25 -5.73 -15.40
CA ALA A 259 -30.73 -7.10 -15.48
C ALA A 259 -29.86 -7.41 -16.73
N PRO A 260 -28.75 -8.18 -16.60
CA PRO A 260 -27.93 -8.71 -17.70
C PRO A 260 -27.99 -10.24 -17.86
N GLY A 261 -27.28 -10.81 -18.86
CA GLY A 261 -27.17 -12.26 -19.15
C GLY A 261 -25.73 -12.72 -19.47
N SER A 262 -25.51 -14.04 -19.68
CA SER A 262 -24.18 -14.71 -19.53
C SER A 262 -23.84 -15.79 -20.59
N GLY A 263 -22.57 -16.27 -20.59
CA GLY A 263 -22.07 -17.41 -21.38
C GLY A 263 -20.59 -17.79 -21.05
N THR A 264 -20.18 -19.06 -21.26
CA THR A 264 -18.93 -19.66 -20.68
C THR A 264 -18.37 -20.88 -21.47
N ALA A 265 -17.03 -21.13 -21.52
CA ALA A 265 -16.42 -22.50 -21.64
C ALA A 265 -14.86 -22.60 -21.51
N GLN A 266 -14.43 -23.76 -20.97
CA GLN A 266 -13.08 -24.36 -20.69
C GLN A 266 -12.23 -24.76 -21.93
N GLY A 267 -10.94 -25.20 -21.90
CA GLY A 267 -9.87 -25.25 -20.87
C GLY A 267 -8.69 -26.28 -21.10
N ALA A 268 -7.48 -26.00 -20.52
CA ALA A 268 -6.36 -26.88 -20.04
C ALA A 268 -5.22 -27.54 -20.93
N THR A 269 -3.96 -27.59 -20.38
CA THR A 269 -2.77 -28.53 -20.54
C THR A 269 -1.58 -28.16 -21.52
N VAL A 270 -0.26 -28.49 -21.38
CA VAL A 270 0.64 -29.41 -20.54
C VAL A 270 2.19 -29.20 -20.88
N THR A 271 3.32 -29.72 -20.28
CA THR A 271 3.84 -30.11 -18.91
C THR A 271 5.17 -30.99 -18.98
N GLN A 272 6.32 -30.97 -18.22
CA GLN A 272 7.18 -30.04 -17.36
C GLN A 272 8.69 -30.53 -17.20
N ALA A 273 9.42 -30.16 -16.10
CA ALA A 273 10.80 -30.48 -15.59
C ALA A 273 12.05 -29.71 -16.17
N MET A 274 13.13 -29.28 -15.46
CA MET A 274 13.64 -29.25 -14.05
C MET A 274 14.44 -27.91 -13.81
N LEU A 275 14.41 -27.22 -12.64
CA LEU A 275 15.33 -27.28 -11.46
C LEU A 275 16.85 -27.29 -11.75
N LYS A 276 17.78 -26.65 -11.00
CA LYS A 276 17.75 -25.85 -9.75
C LYS A 276 19.04 -25.00 -9.64
N ASP A 277 18.95 -23.67 -9.46
CA ASP A 277 19.96 -22.80 -8.80
C ASP A 277 19.39 -21.38 -8.58
N VAL A 278 20.01 -20.61 -7.67
CA VAL A 278 19.60 -19.28 -7.11
C VAL A 278 18.53 -19.37 -6.02
N SER A 279 18.92 -19.00 -4.78
CA SER A 279 18.02 -18.70 -3.65
C SER A 279 18.31 -17.35 -2.97
N ASP A 280 19.47 -16.74 -3.24
CA ASP A 280 20.09 -15.75 -2.34
C ASP A 280 20.03 -14.31 -2.91
N ARG A 281 18.97 -13.98 -3.68
CA ARG A 281 18.82 -12.68 -4.40
C ARG A 281 17.35 -12.29 -4.66
N ILE A 282 16.50 -12.21 -3.64
CA ILE A 282 15.05 -11.90 -3.80
C ILE A 282 14.61 -10.63 -3.02
N ASP A 283 15.57 -9.81 -2.58
CA ASP A 283 15.33 -8.70 -1.63
C ASP A 283 14.97 -7.35 -2.29
N ALA A 284 14.52 -7.38 -3.55
CA ALA A 284 14.24 -6.18 -4.35
C ALA A 284 12.75 -5.89 -4.58
N MET A 285 11.87 -6.88 -4.35
CA MET A 285 10.44 -6.79 -4.66
C MET A 285 9.55 -5.99 -3.67
N PRO A 286 9.90 -5.77 -2.38
CA PRO A 286 9.00 -5.07 -1.43
C PRO A 286 8.82 -3.55 -1.61
N GLN A 287 9.76 -2.84 -2.24
CA GLN A 287 9.81 -1.36 -2.10
C GLN A 287 9.03 -0.58 -3.16
N LEU A 288 8.77 -1.18 -4.33
CA LEU A 288 8.25 -0.49 -5.52
C LEU A 288 6.73 -0.56 -5.70
N LEU A 289 6.05 -1.45 -4.97
CA LEU A 289 4.59 -1.57 -4.98
C LEU A 289 3.94 -1.12 -3.66
N GLY A 290 4.74 -0.77 -2.66
CA GLY A 290 4.34 -0.78 -1.26
C GLY A 290 4.63 -2.13 -0.59
N ARG A 291 4.76 -2.12 0.74
CA ARG A 291 4.97 -3.33 1.54
C ARG A 291 3.67 -4.11 1.66
N GLN A 292 3.74 -5.43 1.52
CA GLN A 292 2.64 -6.31 1.92
C GLN A 292 2.55 -6.38 3.45
N GLY A 293 1.36 -6.18 4.03
CA GLY A 293 1.19 -6.40 5.47
C GLY A 293 -0.09 -5.83 6.07
N GLN A 294 -0.34 -6.21 7.32
CA GLN A 294 -1.31 -5.55 8.19
C GLN A 294 -0.90 -4.08 8.44
N GLY A 295 -1.90 -3.22 8.62
CA GLY A 295 -1.70 -1.78 8.84
C GLY A 295 -1.81 -0.91 7.58
N ILE A 296 -1.75 -1.46 6.35
CA ILE A 296 -2.10 -0.69 5.14
C ILE A 296 -3.63 -0.47 5.08
N GLY A 297 -4.06 0.54 5.84
CA GLY A 297 -5.43 0.98 5.99
C GLY A 297 -5.76 2.22 5.17
N SER A 298 -6.80 2.92 5.59
CA SER A 298 -7.21 4.26 5.14
C SER A 298 -8.25 4.78 6.14
N ASN A 299 -8.50 6.08 6.24
CA ASN A 299 -9.78 6.55 6.78
C ASN A 299 -10.63 7.14 5.65
N SER A 300 -11.95 7.00 5.75
CA SER A 300 -12.90 7.83 5.03
C SER A 300 -14.23 7.91 5.77
N TRP A 301 -14.80 9.10 5.84
CA TRP A 301 -16.14 9.28 6.40
C TRP A 301 -16.88 10.41 5.70
N VAL A 302 -18.20 10.32 5.74
CA VAL A 302 -19.12 11.30 5.16
C VAL A 302 -20.16 11.69 6.20
N VAL A 303 -20.51 12.98 6.25
CA VAL A 303 -21.47 13.56 7.18
C VAL A 303 -22.58 14.26 6.39
N ASP A 304 -23.85 13.96 6.70
CA ASP A 304 -25.06 14.53 6.11
C ASP A 304 -25.18 16.04 6.39
N GLY A 305 -25.68 16.82 5.42
CA GLY A 305 -25.84 18.28 5.53
C GLY A 305 -26.67 18.76 6.73
N LYS A 306 -27.53 17.92 7.33
CA LYS A 306 -28.21 18.23 8.60
C LYS A 306 -27.21 18.41 9.76
N HIS A 307 -26.08 17.72 9.71
CA HIS A 307 -25.03 17.68 10.74
C HIS A 307 -23.79 18.53 10.41
N THR A 308 -23.66 19.06 9.20
CA THR A 308 -22.52 19.93 8.83
C THR A 308 -22.80 21.41 9.10
N THR A 309 -21.78 22.25 9.23
CA THR A 309 -21.93 23.72 9.30
C THR A 309 -22.36 24.33 7.96
N THR A 310 -22.02 23.68 6.85
CA THR A 310 -22.24 24.16 5.47
C THR A 310 -23.65 23.89 4.96
N GLY A 311 -24.38 22.94 5.57
CA GLY A 311 -25.73 22.55 5.16
C GLY A 311 -25.77 21.56 3.99
N LYS A 312 -24.61 21.10 3.52
CA LYS A 312 -24.43 20.03 2.53
C LYS A 312 -23.44 18.99 3.05
N PRO A 313 -23.35 17.81 2.43
CA PRO A 313 -22.43 16.80 2.89
C PRO A 313 -20.97 17.27 2.93
N LEU A 314 -20.23 16.76 3.91
CA LEU A 314 -18.76 16.84 3.95
C LEU A 314 -18.21 15.42 3.85
N LEU A 315 -17.20 15.20 3.02
CA LEU A 315 -16.55 13.90 2.82
C LEU A 315 -15.04 14.04 3.05
N ALA A 316 -14.48 13.25 3.96
CA ALA A 316 -13.02 13.13 4.15
C ALA A 316 -12.50 11.77 3.69
N ASN A 317 -11.27 11.74 3.18
CA ASN A 317 -10.58 10.49 2.84
C ASN A 317 -9.05 10.67 2.91
N ASP A 318 -8.37 9.68 3.47
CA ASP A 318 -6.91 9.53 3.43
C ASP A 318 -6.48 8.06 3.29
N PRO A 319 -6.09 7.58 2.09
CA PRO A 319 -5.57 6.23 1.92
C PRO A 319 -4.17 6.10 2.52
N HIS A 320 -4.00 5.14 3.43
CA HIS A 320 -2.71 4.87 4.07
C HIS A 320 -1.93 3.88 3.21
N LEU A 321 -0.76 4.28 2.72
CA LEU A 321 0.05 3.50 1.77
C LEU A 321 1.54 3.65 2.09
N GLY A 322 2.37 2.76 1.53
CA GLY A 322 3.82 2.83 1.65
C GLY A 322 4.39 4.15 1.07
N PRO A 323 5.31 4.84 1.78
CA PRO A 323 5.87 6.10 1.33
C PRO A 323 6.80 5.93 0.13
N GLY A 324 6.87 6.96 -0.73
CA GLY A 324 7.72 6.95 -1.93
C GLY A 324 7.94 8.33 -2.52
N MET A 325 8.98 8.44 -3.34
CA MET A 325 9.28 9.59 -4.19
C MET A 325 9.43 9.15 -5.66
N PRO A 326 8.65 9.72 -6.61
CA PRO A 326 7.46 10.53 -6.37
C PRO A 326 6.39 9.82 -5.52
N SER A 327 5.46 10.58 -4.95
CA SER A 327 4.31 10.00 -4.25
C SER A 327 3.47 9.15 -5.19
N VAL A 328 2.95 8.03 -4.71
CA VAL A 328 2.09 7.11 -5.48
C VAL A 328 0.92 7.82 -6.17
N TRP A 329 0.38 8.87 -5.55
CA TRP A 329 -0.67 9.71 -6.13
C TRP A 329 -0.10 10.83 -7.00
N TYR A 330 -0.76 11.02 -8.14
CA TYR A 330 -0.72 12.22 -8.98
C TYR A 330 -2.10 12.89 -8.88
N GLN A 331 -2.21 14.23 -8.80
CA GLN A 331 -3.50 14.93 -8.76
C GLN A 331 -3.70 15.79 -10.02
N MET A 332 -4.93 15.86 -10.54
CA MET A 332 -5.30 16.66 -11.71
C MET A 332 -6.81 16.90 -11.83
N GLY A 333 -7.22 17.79 -12.73
CA GLY A 333 -8.59 17.86 -13.26
C GLY A 333 -8.67 17.57 -14.76
N LEU A 334 -9.77 16.93 -15.14
CA LEU A 334 -10.09 16.48 -16.50
C LEU A 334 -11.46 17.07 -16.88
N HIS A 335 -11.44 18.20 -17.60
CA HIS A 335 -12.62 19.00 -17.91
C HIS A 335 -12.93 19.00 -19.40
N CYS A 336 -14.15 18.58 -19.73
CA CYS A 336 -14.76 18.88 -21.01
C CYS A 336 -15.28 20.32 -21.00
N ARG A 337 -14.83 21.18 -21.95
CA ARG A 337 -15.31 22.57 -22.09
C ARG A 337 -16.83 22.69 -22.24
N THR A 338 -17.51 21.60 -22.62
CA THR A 338 -18.95 21.41 -22.47
C THR A 338 -19.25 19.94 -22.20
N VAL A 339 -19.76 19.63 -21.01
CA VAL A 339 -20.22 18.29 -20.64
C VAL A 339 -21.35 17.85 -21.58
N SER A 340 -21.12 16.75 -22.30
CA SER A 340 -21.89 16.33 -23.47
C SER A 340 -21.69 14.84 -23.76
N ALA A 341 -22.53 14.26 -24.63
CA ALA A 341 -22.36 12.86 -25.05
C ALA A 341 -21.02 12.59 -25.78
N THR A 342 -20.37 13.62 -26.31
CA THR A 342 -19.04 13.56 -26.97
C THR A 342 -17.87 13.77 -26.00
N CYS A 343 -18.12 14.40 -24.85
CA CYS A 343 -17.13 14.67 -23.82
C CYS A 343 -17.87 14.80 -22.47
N ALA A 344 -17.92 13.73 -21.69
CA ALA A 344 -18.80 13.60 -20.52
C ALA A 344 -18.09 13.78 -19.17
N PHE A 345 -16.88 14.34 -19.17
CA PHE A 345 -15.98 14.41 -18.00
C PHE A 345 -15.87 15.84 -17.47
N ASP A 346 -15.94 15.99 -16.15
CA ASP A 346 -15.71 17.24 -15.43
C ASP A 346 -15.25 16.90 -14.00
N THR A 347 -14.16 16.13 -13.91
CA THR A 347 -13.70 15.40 -12.72
C THR A 347 -12.36 15.95 -12.24
N SER A 348 -12.13 15.99 -10.93
CA SER A 348 -10.86 16.38 -10.33
C SER A 348 -10.53 15.47 -9.16
N GLY A 349 -9.26 15.07 -9.04
CA GLY A 349 -8.85 14.17 -7.97
C GLY A 349 -7.49 13.54 -8.17
N PHE A 350 -7.25 12.54 -7.33
CA PHE A 350 -6.05 11.73 -7.30
C PHE A 350 -6.19 10.55 -8.26
N THR A 351 -5.11 10.28 -8.97
CA THR A 351 -4.95 9.23 -9.98
C THR A 351 -3.53 8.67 -9.90
N PHE A 352 -3.21 7.65 -10.69
CA PHE A 352 -1.85 7.11 -10.79
C PHE A 352 -1.19 7.57 -12.08
N ALA A 353 0.08 7.97 -12.02
CA ALA A 353 0.87 8.17 -13.23
C ALA A 353 0.98 6.84 -13.97
N GLY A 354 0.48 6.79 -15.21
CA GLY A 354 0.36 5.55 -16.00
C GLY A 354 -1.09 5.09 -16.21
N MET A 355 -2.07 5.62 -15.49
CA MET A 355 -3.47 5.20 -15.53
C MET A 355 -4.41 6.38 -15.80
N PRO A 356 -5.24 6.34 -16.86
CA PRO A 356 -6.19 7.41 -17.17
C PRO A 356 -7.42 7.46 -16.24
N GLY A 357 -8.10 8.61 -16.21
CA GLY A 357 -9.23 8.88 -15.31
C GLY A 357 -8.79 9.37 -13.92
N VAL A 358 -9.77 9.61 -13.03
CA VAL A 358 -9.54 9.91 -11.60
C VAL A 358 -9.98 8.71 -10.74
N VAL A 359 -9.18 8.40 -9.73
CA VAL A 359 -9.40 7.23 -8.85
C VAL A 359 -10.17 7.65 -7.59
N ILE A 360 -9.76 8.74 -6.92
CA ILE A 360 -10.43 9.31 -5.73
C ILE A 360 -10.59 10.82 -5.93
N GLY A 361 -11.79 11.38 -5.66
CA GLY A 361 -12.01 12.82 -5.79
C GLY A 361 -13.48 13.21 -5.94
N HIS A 362 -13.77 14.06 -6.91
CA HIS A 362 -15.12 14.55 -7.18
C HIS A 362 -15.31 15.01 -8.63
N ASN A 363 -16.57 15.15 -9.04
CA ASN A 363 -16.97 15.90 -10.23
C ASN A 363 -17.94 17.04 -9.84
N ASN A 364 -18.60 17.66 -10.80
CA ASN A 364 -19.51 18.79 -10.57
C ASN A 364 -20.82 18.45 -9.83
N THR A 365 -21.05 17.18 -9.46
CA THR A 365 -22.28 16.74 -8.78
C THR A 365 -22.07 15.75 -7.64
N VAL A 366 -21.01 14.94 -7.64
CA VAL A 366 -20.74 13.91 -6.62
C VAL A 366 -19.28 13.87 -6.20
N SER A 367 -19.01 13.35 -5.00
CA SER A 367 -17.66 13.02 -4.52
C SER A 367 -17.60 11.58 -3.99
N TRP A 368 -16.44 10.96 -4.10
CA TRP A 368 -16.17 9.60 -3.65
C TRP A 368 -14.76 9.44 -3.09
N GLY A 369 -14.63 8.51 -2.15
CA GLY A 369 -13.37 8.11 -1.52
C GLY A 369 -13.37 6.61 -1.23
N PHE A 370 -12.19 6.05 -1.00
CA PHE A 370 -12.01 4.61 -0.78
C PHE A 370 -11.28 4.32 0.54
N THR A 371 -11.61 3.17 1.15
CA THR A 371 -10.67 2.44 2.02
C THR A 371 -10.52 1.01 1.53
N ASN A 372 -9.47 0.29 1.94
CA ASN A 372 -9.45 -1.16 1.75
C ASN A 372 -10.65 -1.82 2.46
N LEU A 373 -11.28 -2.80 1.81
CA LEU A 373 -12.36 -3.62 2.39
C LEU A 373 -11.79 -4.65 3.38
N GLY A 374 -10.54 -5.10 3.15
CA GLY A 374 -9.97 -6.25 3.87
C GLY A 374 -10.58 -7.59 3.41
N ALA A 375 -11.27 -7.61 2.26
CA ALA A 375 -11.91 -8.80 1.73
C ALA A 375 -10.88 -9.91 1.47
N ASP A 376 -11.25 -11.12 1.89
CA ASP A 376 -10.50 -12.33 1.67
C ASP A 376 -10.76 -12.85 0.25
N VAL A 377 -9.94 -12.34 -0.68
CA VAL A 377 -9.98 -12.60 -2.12
C VAL A 377 -8.92 -13.60 -2.61
N THR A 378 -8.23 -14.26 -1.68
CA THR A 378 -7.11 -15.18 -1.89
C THR A 378 -7.30 -16.49 -1.13
N ASP A 379 -6.87 -17.63 -1.67
CA ASP A 379 -6.56 -18.82 -0.87
C ASP A 379 -5.26 -19.44 -1.39
N LEU A 380 -4.41 -19.89 -0.47
CA LEU A 380 -3.37 -20.86 -0.80
C LEU A 380 -3.98 -22.26 -0.93
N TYR A 381 -3.50 -23.02 -1.90
CA TYR A 381 -3.91 -24.41 -2.15
C TYR A 381 -2.69 -25.34 -2.07
N LEU A 382 -2.74 -26.31 -1.16
CA LEU A 382 -1.75 -27.38 -1.01
C LEU A 382 -1.95 -28.44 -2.10
N GLU A 383 -1.03 -28.51 -3.04
CA GLU A 383 -1.07 -29.44 -4.16
C GLU A 383 -0.18 -30.66 -3.94
N LYS A 384 -0.77 -31.84 -4.11
CA LYS A 384 -0.04 -33.12 -4.08
C LYS A 384 0.68 -33.35 -5.39
N VAL A 385 1.84 -32.73 -5.55
CA VAL A 385 2.75 -32.96 -6.68
C VAL A 385 3.15 -34.44 -6.71
N THR A 386 2.81 -35.16 -7.78
CA THR A 386 3.06 -36.61 -7.95
C THR A 386 4.14 -36.92 -8.99
N GLY A 387 4.51 -35.92 -9.80
CA GLY A 387 5.70 -35.90 -10.64
C GLY A 387 6.10 -34.46 -10.96
N PRO A 388 7.13 -34.21 -11.79
CA PRO A 388 7.44 -32.85 -12.24
C PRO A 388 6.23 -32.21 -12.93
N ASP A 389 5.45 -33.04 -13.61
CA ASP A 389 4.45 -32.62 -14.57
C ASP A 389 3.00 -32.96 -14.16
N THR A 390 2.82 -33.43 -12.93
CA THR A 390 1.64 -34.16 -12.47
C THR A 390 1.37 -33.86 -10.99
N TYR A 391 0.08 -33.78 -10.64
CA TYR A 391 -0.40 -33.62 -9.27
C TYR A 391 -1.74 -34.34 -9.08
N GLN A 392 -2.09 -34.67 -7.85
CA GLN A 392 -3.27 -35.47 -7.54
C GLN A 392 -4.51 -34.60 -7.25
N VAL A 393 -5.62 -34.89 -7.92
CA VAL A 393 -6.97 -34.35 -7.60
C VAL A 393 -7.97 -35.52 -7.54
N ASP A 394 -8.77 -35.57 -6.47
CA ASP A 394 -9.75 -36.63 -6.19
C ASP A 394 -9.16 -38.06 -6.31
N GLY A 395 -7.90 -38.22 -5.87
CA GLY A 395 -7.17 -39.49 -5.93
C GLY A 395 -6.62 -39.88 -7.30
N LYS A 396 -6.69 -39.00 -8.32
CA LYS A 396 -6.20 -39.25 -9.68
C LYS A 396 -5.06 -38.28 -10.02
N ASP A 397 -4.04 -38.77 -10.72
CA ASP A 397 -3.03 -37.90 -11.31
C ASP A 397 -3.64 -37.10 -12.47
N VAL A 398 -3.65 -35.78 -12.29
CA VAL A 398 -3.92 -34.77 -13.31
C VAL A 398 -2.64 -34.01 -13.61
N LYS A 399 -2.63 -33.22 -14.69
CA LYS A 399 -1.43 -32.54 -15.20
C LYS A 399 -1.57 -31.04 -15.05
N PHE A 400 -0.50 -30.35 -14.66
CA PHE A 400 -0.46 -28.89 -14.66
C PHE A 400 -0.56 -28.37 -16.10
N ASP A 401 -1.16 -27.20 -16.28
CA ASP A 401 -0.94 -26.43 -17.50
C ASP A 401 0.46 -25.79 -17.46
N LEU A 402 1.01 -25.45 -18.63
CA LEU A 402 2.37 -24.95 -18.76
C LEU A 402 2.56 -23.79 -19.71
N ARG A 403 3.32 -22.81 -19.21
CA ARG A 403 3.83 -21.68 -19.97
C ARG A 403 5.35 -21.62 -19.79
N LYS A 404 6.09 -21.64 -20.91
CA LYS A 404 7.52 -21.31 -20.92
C LYS A 404 7.66 -19.82 -21.18
N GLU A 405 8.32 -19.12 -20.26
CA GLU A 405 8.63 -17.70 -20.36
C GLU A 405 10.15 -17.54 -20.51
N THR A 406 10.57 -16.45 -21.17
CA THR A 406 11.98 -16.06 -21.30
C THR A 406 12.15 -14.67 -20.71
N ILE A 407 12.87 -14.60 -19.58
CA ILE A 407 13.24 -13.35 -18.91
C ILE A 407 14.54 -12.86 -19.53
N LYS A 408 14.54 -11.64 -20.06
CA LYS A 408 15.74 -10.99 -20.62
C LYS A 408 16.52 -10.28 -19.52
N VAL A 409 17.85 -10.30 -19.59
CA VAL A 409 18.72 -9.80 -18.49
C VAL A 409 19.74 -8.77 -19.00
N ALA A 410 19.64 -7.53 -18.55
CA ALA A 410 20.58 -6.46 -18.87
C ALA A 410 22.01 -6.82 -18.44
N GLY A 411 22.94 -6.85 -19.40
CA GLY A 411 24.33 -7.27 -19.20
C GLY A 411 24.53 -8.75 -18.91
N GLY A 412 23.50 -9.59 -19.08
CA GLY A 412 23.53 -11.03 -18.81
C GLY A 412 23.12 -11.88 -20.01
N ALA A 413 22.73 -13.12 -19.74
CA ALA A 413 22.07 -14.02 -20.69
C ALA A 413 20.63 -14.26 -20.25
N ASP A 414 19.74 -14.50 -21.20
CA ASP A 414 18.31 -14.73 -20.94
C ASP A 414 18.07 -16.00 -20.08
N ARG A 415 17.10 -15.91 -19.17
CA ARG A 415 16.67 -16.98 -18.26
C ARG A 415 15.32 -17.53 -18.72
N THR A 416 15.31 -18.75 -19.24
CA THR A 416 14.06 -19.48 -19.50
C THR A 416 13.53 -20.07 -18.20
N ILE A 417 12.24 -19.84 -17.90
CA ILE A 417 11.52 -20.44 -16.77
C ILE A 417 10.36 -21.31 -17.27
N THR A 418 9.65 -21.97 -16.37
CA THR A 418 8.53 -22.86 -16.72
C THR A 418 7.45 -22.78 -15.64
N VAL A 419 6.43 -21.97 -15.91
CA VAL A 419 5.33 -21.66 -14.99
C VAL A 419 4.31 -22.81 -14.99
N ARG A 420 4.13 -23.47 -13.83
CA ARG A 420 3.06 -24.44 -13.58
C ARG A 420 1.79 -23.74 -13.12
N THR A 421 0.66 -24.13 -13.71
CA THR A 421 -0.68 -23.67 -13.33
C THR A 421 -1.60 -24.86 -13.09
N THR A 422 -2.41 -24.84 -12.03
CA THR A 422 -3.39 -25.92 -11.76
C THR A 422 -4.53 -25.89 -12.78
N ARG A 423 -5.38 -26.92 -12.79
CA ARG A 423 -6.56 -26.99 -13.66
C ARG A 423 -7.59 -25.90 -13.31
N GLY A 424 -7.51 -25.31 -12.11
CA GLY A 424 -8.35 -24.19 -11.67
C GLY A 424 -7.86 -22.81 -12.11
N GLY A 425 -6.63 -22.71 -12.64
CA GLY A 425 -6.01 -21.43 -13.02
C GLY A 425 -5.03 -20.85 -12.01
N ALA A 426 -4.92 -21.44 -10.81
CA ALA A 426 -3.96 -21.03 -9.79
C ALA A 426 -2.50 -21.33 -10.21
N PRO A 427 -1.59 -20.34 -10.29
CA PRO A 427 -0.16 -20.59 -10.49
C PRO A 427 0.49 -21.22 -9.23
N LEU A 428 1.45 -22.11 -9.44
CA LEU A 428 2.17 -22.83 -8.38
C LEU A 428 3.33 -21.98 -7.82
N ILE A 429 2.99 -21.01 -6.95
CA ILE A 429 3.94 -20.02 -6.42
C ILE A 429 5.02 -20.57 -5.47
N SER A 430 4.94 -21.83 -5.05
CA SER A 430 6.08 -22.52 -4.39
C SER A 430 7.27 -22.77 -5.33
N ASP A 431 7.10 -22.73 -6.66
CA ASP A 431 8.19 -22.96 -7.60
C ASP A 431 9.27 -21.86 -7.54
N PRO A 432 8.93 -20.55 -7.54
CA PRO A 432 9.89 -19.45 -7.39
C PRO A 432 10.20 -19.02 -5.93
N SER A 433 9.56 -19.57 -4.90
CA SER A 433 9.66 -19.03 -3.53
C SER A 433 9.94 -20.06 -2.44
N SER A 434 10.94 -19.78 -1.60
CA SER A 434 11.29 -20.53 -0.40
C SER A 434 10.30 -20.33 0.76
N GLU A 435 9.69 -19.14 0.89
CA GLU A 435 8.66 -18.83 1.90
C GLU A 435 7.45 -19.76 1.69
N GLN A 436 6.96 -19.88 0.45
CA GLN A 436 5.84 -20.77 0.13
C GLN A 436 6.21 -22.26 0.14
N GLN A 437 7.49 -22.63 -0.04
CA GLN A 437 7.95 -24.00 0.22
C GLN A 437 7.87 -24.35 1.72
N LYS A 438 8.13 -23.40 2.63
CA LYS A 438 7.91 -23.59 4.08
C LYS A 438 6.42 -23.72 4.42
N VAL A 439 5.54 -22.91 3.82
CA VAL A 439 4.09 -23.08 3.99
C VAL A 439 3.64 -24.48 3.56
N GLY A 440 4.17 -25.01 2.45
CA GLY A 440 3.94 -26.39 2.00
C GLY A 440 4.51 -27.49 2.91
N LEU A 441 5.37 -27.15 3.88
CA LEU A 441 5.89 -28.06 4.91
C LEU A 441 5.07 -28.03 6.21
N TYR A 442 4.67 -26.84 6.66
CA TYR A 442 4.16 -26.62 8.03
C TYR A 442 2.65 -26.37 8.13
N ALA A 443 1.95 -26.13 7.02
CA ALA A 443 0.50 -26.02 7.03
C ALA A 443 -0.17 -27.32 7.53
N PRO A 444 -1.28 -27.26 8.30
CA PRO A 444 -1.86 -28.39 9.03
C PRO A 444 -2.63 -29.39 8.13
N ALA A 445 -1.93 -30.02 7.18
CA ALA A 445 -2.47 -31.06 6.32
C ALA A 445 -2.66 -32.38 7.09
N GLY A 446 -3.90 -32.83 7.24
CA GLY A 446 -4.26 -34.08 7.96
C GLY A 446 -3.79 -35.40 7.31
N ASN A 447 -2.82 -35.37 6.39
CA ASN A 447 -2.11 -36.51 5.82
C ASN A 447 -0.67 -36.08 5.48
N ALA A 448 0.29 -37.02 5.55
CA ALA A 448 1.66 -36.76 5.11
C ALA A 448 1.74 -36.53 3.58
N ALA A 449 2.67 -35.67 3.15
CA ALA A 449 2.99 -35.48 1.74
C ALA A 449 3.64 -36.75 1.13
N PRO A 450 3.55 -36.98 -0.19
CA PRO A 450 4.13 -38.17 -0.84
C PRO A 450 5.66 -38.19 -0.74
N ASP A 451 6.22 -39.17 -0.03
CA ASP A 451 7.68 -39.30 0.21
C ASP A 451 8.46 -39.75 -1.05
N ARG A 452 8.73 -38.81 -1.96
CA ARG A 452 9.51 -39.01 -3.20
C ARG A 452 10.38 -37.80 -3.60
N GLY A 453 11.10 -37.22 -2.65
CA GLY A 453 12.24 -36.32 -2.94
C GLY A 453 11.94 -34.83 -3.02
N THR A 454 10.71 -34.41 -2.75
CA THR A 454 10.37 -33.07 -2.28
C THR A 454 9.76 -33.23 -0.89
N THR A 455 10.36 -32.59 0.12
CA THR A 455 9.79 -32.52 1.46
C THR A 455 8.72 -31.43 1.47
N GLY A 456 7.45 -31.83 1.50
CA GLY A 456 6.31 -30.92 1.55
C GLY A 456 5.36 -31.02 0.35
N TYR A 457 4.28 -30.27 0.42
CA TYR A 457 3.33 -30.02 -0.66
C TYR A 457 3.82 -28.91 -1.60
N GLY A 458 3.35 -28.90 -2.84
CA GLY A 458 3.40 -27.68 -3.67
C GLY A 458 2.36 -26.68 -3.17
N VAL A 459 2.60 -25.38 -3.34
CA VAL A 459 1.65 -24.33 -2.96
C VAL A 459 1.26 -23.53 -4.19
N ALA A 460 -0.02 -23.56 -4.54
CA ALA A 460 -0.62 -22.73 -5.56
C ALA A 460 -1.42 -21.58 -4.92
N LEU A 461 -1.54 -20.45 -5.62
CA LEU A 461 -2.32 -19.31 -5.16
C LEU A 461 -3.54 -19.10 -6.07
N GLN A 462 -4.73 -19.24 -5.49
CA GLN A 462 -5.97 -18.84 -6.14
C GLN A 462 -6.28 -17.39 -5.70
N TRP A 463 -6.49 -16.49 -6.66
CA TRP A 463 -6.68 -15.06 -6.39
C TRP A 463 -7.60 -14.43 -7.44
N THR A 464 -8.63 -13.69 -7.01
CA THR A 464 -9.64 -13.13 -7.93
C THR A 464 -9.05 -12.16 -8.95
N ALA A 465 -7.97 -11.45 -8.64
CA ALA A 465 -7.33 -10.56 -9.61
C ALA A 465 -6.60 -11.29 -10.75
N LEU A 466 -6.39 -12.61 -10.66
CA LEU A 466 -5.93 -13.42 -11.80
C LEU A 466 -7.07 -13.80 -12.75
N THR A 467 -8.33 -13.59 -12.35
CA THR A 467 -9.48 -13.61 -13.25
C THR A 467 -9.61 -12.26 -13.96
N PRO A 468 -9.84 -12.23 -15.29
CA PRO A 468 -10.17 -10.99 -16.00
C PRO A 468 -11.47 -10.35 -15.49
N GLY A 469 -11.42 -9.06 -15.14
CA GLY A 469 -12.55 -8.26 -14.66
C GLY A 469 -12.75 -6.94 -15.42
N LYS A 470 -13.50 -6.00 -14.80
CA LYS A 470 -13.95 -4.74 -15.42
C LYS A 470 -13.58 -3.45 -14.64
N THR A 471 -12.67 -3.48 -13.66
CA THR A 471 -12.38 -2.29 -12.80
C THR A 471 -12.04 -1.03 -13.61
N MET A 472 -11.37 -1.14 -14.77
CA MET A 472 -11.06 0.03 -15.61
C MET A 472 -12.32 0.66 -16.25
N ASP A 473 -13.37 -0.14 -16.52
CA ASP A 473 -14.67 0.40 -16.90
C ASP A 473 -15.33 1.14 -15.72
N ALA A 474 -15.19 0.62 -14.50
CA ALA A 474 -15.74 1.21 -13.29
C ALA A 474 -15.16 2.60 -13.00
N VAL A 475 -13.84 2.78 -13.13
CA VAL A 475 -13.16 4.08 -12.94
C VAL A 475 -13.75 5.14 -13.87
N PHE A 476 -13.81 4.88 -15.18
CA PHE A 476 -14.43 5.82 -16.12
C PHE A 476 -15.95 5.96 -15.94
N LYS A 477 -16.63 5.07 -15.21
CA LYS A 477 -18.06 5.22 -14.87
C LYS A 477 -18.24 6.08 -13.60
N LEU A 478 -17.35 5.97 -12.61
CA LEU A 478 -17.31 6.83 -11.43
C LEU A 478 -17.06 8.29 -11.80
N ASP A 479 -16.05 8.56 -12.64
CA ASP A 479 -15.71 9.89 -13.16
C ASP A 479 -16.91 10.69 -13.71
N ARG A 480 -17.91 9.98 -14.25
CA ARG A 480 -19.09 10.52 -14.93
C ARG A 480 -20.38 10.37 -14.15
N ALA A 481 -20.36 9.76 -12.96
CA ALA A 481 -21.56 9.50 -12.18
C ALA A 481 -22.17 10.80 -11.62
N SER A 482 -23.47 11.01 -11.85
CA SER A 482 -24.21 12.22 -11.44
C SER A 482 -25.17 12.01 -10.26
N ASN A 483 -25.28 10.77 -9.80
CA ASN A 483 -26.21 10.31 -8.78
C ASN A 483 -25.80 8.93 -8.24
N TRP A 484 -26.48 8.51 -7.17
CA TRP A 484 -26.25 7.23 -6.47
C TRP A 484 -26.43 5.99 -7.35
N ASP A 485 -27.39 6.01 -8.27
CA ASP A 485 -27.69 4.83 -9.11
C ASP A 485 -26.59 4.63 -10.17
N GLU A 486 -26.09 5.72 -10.76
CA GLU A 486 -24.90 5.70 -11.62
C GLU A 486 -23.62 5.31 -10.85
N PHE A 487 -23.45 5.81 -9.61
CA PHE A 487 -22.34 5.42 -8.74
C PHE A 487 -22.36 3.92 -8.42
N ARG A 488 -23.53 3.35 -8.07
CA ARG A 488 -23.67 1.91 -7.85
C ARG A 488 -23.52 1.10 -9.15
N ALA A 489 -23.96 1.63 -10.29
CA ALA A 489 -23.75 1.00 -11.59
C ALA A 489 -22.26 0.93 -11.95
N ALA A 490 -21.47 1.96 -11.60
CA ALA A 490 -20.02 1.95 -11.72
C ALA A 490 -19.37 0.95 -10.74
N ALA A 491 -19.75 1.01 -9.45
CA ALA A 491 -19.22 0.12 -8.41
C ALA A 491 -19.44 -1.36 -8.71
N LYS A 492 -20.50 -1.72 -9.45
CA LYS A 492 -20.76 -3.09 -9.89
C LYS A 492 -19.64 -3.69 -10.76
N ASP A 493 -18.97 -2.88 -11.57
CA ASP A 493 -17.86 -3.32 -12.43
C ASP A 493 -16.49 -3.29 -11.69
N PHE A 494 -16.45 -2.79 -10.45
CA PHE A 494 -15.26 -2.63 -9.62
C PHE A 494 -14.88 -3.97 -8.95
N ALA A 495 -14.32 -4.88 -9.74
CA ALA A 495 -14.03 -6.25 -9.32
C ALA A 495 -12.82 -6.36 -8.38
N VAL A 496 -11.69 -5.75 -8.74
CA VAL A 496 -10.43 -5.83 -7.97
C VAL A 496 -9.64 -4.51 -7.99
N PRO A 497 -8.98 -4.10 -6.89
CA PRO A 497 -9.17 -4.62 -5.52
C PRO A 497 -10.61 -4.45 -5.03
N ALA A 498 -11.04 -5.30 -4.09
CA ALA A 498 -12.27 -5.06 -3.35
C ALA A 498 -12.06 -3.87 -2.40
N GLN A 499 -12.98 -2.91 -2.37
CA GLN A 499 -12.82 -1.63 -1.65
C GLN A 499 -14.11 -1.25 -0.92
N ASN A 500 -13.97 -0.40 0.09
CA ASN A 500 -15.07 0.33 0.73
C ASN A 500 -15.29 1.64 -0.02
N LEU A 501 -16.33 1.71 -0.85
CA LEU A 501 -16.65 2.89 -1.66
C LEU A 501 -17.61 3.81 -0.90
N ILE A 502 -17.16 5.02 -0.54
CA ILE A 502 -18.00 6.06 0.08
C ILE A 502 -18.50 7.07 -0.97
N TYR A 503 -19.64 7.72 -0.69
CA TYR A 503 -20.35 8.59 -1.63
C TYR A 503 -20.97 9.81 -0.94
N ALA A 504 -20.91 10.97 -1.62
CA ALA A 504 -21.63 12.19 -1.28
C ALA A 504 -22.13 12.90 -2.55
N ASP A 505 -23.26 13.62 -2.48
CA ASP A 505 -23.73 14.46 -3.61
C ASP A 505 -24.22 15.88 -3.25
N THR A 506 -24.25 16.73 -4.26
CA THR A 506 -24.74 18.12 -4.18
C THR A 506 -26.24 18.23 -3.93
N LYS A 507 -27.02 17.14 -4.06
CA LYS A 507 -28.45 17.12 -3.71
C LYS A 507 -28.61 17.01 -2.19
N GLY A 508 -27.69 16.32 -1.52
CA GLY A 508 -27.59 16.18 -0.06
C GLY A 508 -27.49 14.73 0.40
N ASN A 509 -27.35 13.77 -0.52
CA ASN A 509 -27.29 12.35 -0.21
C ASN A 509 -25.89 11.93 0.26
N ILE A 510 -25.84 10.88 1.06
CA ILE A 510 -24.63 10.17 1.48
C ILE A 510 -24.80 8.67 1.29
N GLY A 511 -23.74 7.93 1.00
CA GLY A 511 -23.85 6.49 0.75
C GLY A 511 -22.54 5.72 0.89
N TYR A 512 -22.67 4.39 0.87
CA TYR A 512 -21.58 3.43 0.95
C TYR A 512 -21.93 2.15 0.18
N GLN A 513 -20.98 1.58 -0.55
CA GLN A 513 -21.10 0.28 -1.22
C GLN A 513 -19.80 -0.51 -1.00
N ALA A 514 -19.93 -1.82 -0.80
CA ALA A 514 -18.81 -2.74 -0.68
C ALA A 514 -18.63 -3.58 -1.96
N PRO A 515 -18.09 -3.04 -3.08
CA PRO A 515 -17.84 -3.85 -4.27
C PRO A 515 -16.58 -4.72 -4.15
N GLY A 516 -16.59 -5.81 -4.92
CA GLY A 516 -15.45 -6.68 -5.13
C GLY A 516 -15.88 -8.02 -5.72
N ASP A 517 -14.96 -8.67 -6.41
CA ASP A 517 -15.05 -10.11 -6.69
C ASP A 517 -14.55 -10.85 -5.43
N ILE A 518 -15.49 -11.51 -4.73
CA ILE A 518 -15.27 -12.18 -3.44
C ILE A 518 -15.76 -13.63 -3.57
N PRO A 519 -14.93 -14.65 -3.27
CA PRO A 519 -15.23 -16.04 -3.60
C PRO A 519 -16.20 -16.71 -2.62
N VAL A 520 -17.15 -17.48 -3.15
CA VAL A 520 -17.95 -18.44 -2.39
C VAL A 520 -17.16 -19.74 -2.24
N ARG A 521 -16.44 -19.86 -1.12
CA ARG A 521 -15.49 -20.94 -0.84
C ARG A 521 -16.11 -22.34 -0.73
N GLY A 522 -15.25 -23.36 -0.81
CA GLY A 522 -15.59 -24.79 -0.79
C GLY A 522 -15.93 -25.33 0.60
N LYS A 523 -14.96 -26.02 1.22
CA LYS A 523 -14.86 -26.39 2.64
C LYS A 523 -13.94 -25.45 3.44
N GLY A 524 -13.01 -24.77 2.76
CA GLY A 524 -12.08 -23.81 3.36
C GLY A 524 -12.73 -22.46 3.63
N ASP A 525 -12.03 -21.65 4.42
CA ASP A 525 -12.52 -20.39 5.00
C ASP A 525 -11.42 -19.30 5.08
N GLY A 526 -10.36 -19.43 4.28
CA GLY A 526 -9.24 -18.50 4.19
C GLY A 526 -8.22 -18.54 5.35
N SER A 527 -8.51 -19.23 6.47
CA SER A 527 -7.61 -19.22 7.65
C SER A 527 -6.34 -20.06 7.49
N TYR A 528 -6.37 -21.09 6.62
CA TYR A 528 -5.27 -22.01 6.39
C TYR A 528 -5.31 -22.55 4.95
N PRO A 529 -4.14 -22.92 4.37
CA PRO A 529 -4.04 -23.46 3.02
C PRO A 529 -5.01 -24.61 2.72
N SER A 530 -5.91 -24.36 1.76
CA SER A 530 -6.93 -25.29 1.30
C SER A 530 -6.35 -26.55 0.63
N LEU A 531 -7.06 -27.68 0.71
CA LEU A 531 -6.53 -28.96 0.21
C LEU A 531 -6.82 -29.12 -1.30
N GLY A 532 -5.86 -28.77 -2.16
CA GLY A 532 -6.02 -28.78 -3.64
C GLY A 532 -6.41 -30.14 -4.24
N TRP A 533 -6.04 -31.23 -3.55
CA TRP A 533 -6.39 -32.59 -3.97
C TRP A 533 -7.83 -33.05 -3.65
N ASP A 534 -8.60 -32.27 -2.89
CA ASP A 534 -10.01 -32.53 -2.56
C ASP A 534 -10.88 -31.45 -3.21
N SER A 535 -11.59 -31.79 -4.30
CA SER A 535 -12.42 -30.85 -5.05
C SER A 535 -13.53 -30.18 -4.24
N ALA A 536 -13.84 -30.66 -3.03
CA ALA A 536 -14.75 -29.95 -2.13
C ALA A 536 -14.16 -28.66 -1.52
N TYR A 537 -12.85 -28.41 -1.64
CA TYR A 537 -12.22 -27.14 -1.26
C TYR A 537 -12.23 -26.09 -2.38
N THR A 538 -12.52 -26.45 -3.63
CA THR A 538 -12.54 -25.50 -4.76
C THR A 538 -13.63 -24.43 -4.56
N TRP A 539 -13.34 -23.19 -4.96
CA TRP A 539 -14.32 -22.10 -5.06
C TRP A 539 -15.50 -22.50 -5.96
N LYS A 540 -16.71 -22.05 -5.61
CA LYS A 540 -17.96 -22.46 -6.27
C LYS A 540 -18.49 -21.44 -7.26
N ASP A 541 -18.48 -20.17 -6.86
CA ASP A 541 -19.00 -18.99 -7.55
C ASP A 541 -18.45 -17.75 -6.82
N SER A 542 -18.87 -16.53 -7.19
CA SER A 542 -18.59 -15.29 -6.46
C SER A 542 -19.83 -14.72 -5.76
N VAL A 543 -19.64 -13.88 -4.73
CA VAL A 543 -20.75 -13.22 -4.03
C VAL A 543 -21.43 -12.22 -4.99
N PRO A 544 -22.74 -12.37 -5.29
CA PRO A 544 -23.40 -11.53 -6.28
C PRO A 544 -23.53 -10.09 -5.77
N PHE A 545 -23.25 -9.10 -6.62
CA PHE A 545 -23.27 -7.66 -6.27
C PHE A 545 -24.57 -7.18 -5.59
N SER A 546 -25.72 -7.79 -5.91
CA SER A 546 -26.99 -7.48 -5.26
C SER A 546 -27.05 -7.87 -3.78
N ALA A 547 -26.24 -8.84 -3.35
CA ALA A 547 -26.09 -9.28 -1.96
C ALA A 547 -24.96 -8.57 -1.20
N LEU A 548 -24.05 -7.86 -1.88
CA LEU A 548 -22.96 -7.15 -1.23
C LEU A 548 -23.49 -5.96 -0.40
N PRO A 549 -22.90 -5.69 0.80
CA PRO A 549 -23.36 -4.63 1.68
C PRO A 549 -23.36 -3.24 1.06
N TYR A 550 -24.38 -2.44 1.40
CA TYR A 550 -24.46 -1.02 1.08
C TYR A 550 -25.20 -0.26 2.18
N SER A 551 -25.07 1.07 2.19
CA SER A 551 -25.89 2.00 2.97
C SER A 551 -26.18 3.23 2.11
N PHE A 552 -27.33 3.87 2.32
CA PHE A 552 -27.72 5.08 1.60
C PHE A 552 -28.64 5.94 2.47
N ASN A 553 -28.24 7.16 2.77
CA ASN A 553 -28.90 8.07 3.71
C ASN A 553 -29.29 7.41 5.05
N PRO A 554 -28.36 6.75 5.77
CA PRO A 554 -28.65 6.09 7.03
C PRO A 554 -29.17 7.07 8.08
N THR A 555 -30.03 6.59 8.98
CA THR A 555 -30.70 7.43 10.00
C THR A 555 -29.71 8.26 10.82
N ALA A 556 -28.52 7.70 11.12
CA ALA A 556 -27.45 8.36 11.87
C ALA A 556 -26.92 9.64 11.20
N GLY A 557 -27.01 9.78 9.88
CA GLY A 557 -26.51 10.94 9.15
C GLY A 557 -24.99 11.03 9.03
N TYR A 558 -24.28 9.93 9.22
CA TYR A 558 -22.87 9.78 8.87
C TYR A 558 -22.59 8.31 8.52
N ILE A 559 -21.50 8.08 7.79
CA ILE A 559 -20.91 6.75 7.56
C ILE A 559 -19.41 6.88 7.80
N VAL A 560 -18.82 5.95 8.55
CA VAL A 560 -17.38 5.88 8.84
C VAL A 560 -16.86 4.54 8.34
N THR A 561 -15.82 4.57 7.52
CA THR A 561 -14.99 3.42 7.18
C THR A 561 -13.53 3.72 7.49
N ALA A 562 -12.93 2.90 8.32
CA ALA A 562 -11.50 2.88 8.59
C ALA A 562 -11.07 1.41 8.67
N ASN A 563 -11.40 0.67 7.61
CA ASN A 563 -11.11 -0.77 7.37
C ASN A 563 -11.76 -1.75 8.37
N GLN A 564 -12.55 -1.26 9.32
CA GLN A 564 -13.23 -2.09 10.31
C GLN A 564 -14.30 -2.99 9.68
N ALA A 565 -14.76 -4.00 10.42
CA ALA A 565 -15.72 -4.98 9.94
C ALA A 565 -16.93 -4.35 9.21
N VAL A 566 -17.18 -4.77 7.97
CA VAL A 566 -18.29 -4.22 7.16
C VAL A 566 -19.65 -4.56 7.77
N VAL A 567 -19.78 -5.78 8.27
CA VAL A 567 -21.00 -6.43 8.78
C VAL A 567 -20.66 -7.31 9.99
N ASP A 568 -21.67 -7.62 10.80
CA ASP A 568 -21.56 -8.57 11.91
C ASP A 568 -21.72 -10.05 11.45
N PRO A 569 -21.42 -11.04 12.31
CA PRO A 569 -21.44 -12.47 11.96
C PRO A 569 -22.80 -13.06 11.56
N THR A 570 -23.90 -12.30 11.58
CA THR A 570 -25.20 -12.75 11.07
C THR A 570 -25.35 -12.63 9.55
N TYR A 571 -24.41 -11.97 8.86
CA TYR A 571 -24.41 -11.84 7.41
C TYR A 571 -24.16 -13.18 6.67
N LYS A 572 -24.81 -13.36 5.52
CA LYS A 572 -24.94 -14.66 4.81
C LYS A 572 -23.63 -15.20 4.22
N TYR A 573 -22.69 -14.34 3.83
CA TYR A 573 -21.47 -14.73 3.11
C TYR A 573 -20.22 -14.36 3.90
N LEU A 574 -19.20 -15.21 3.84
CA LEU A 574 -17.88 -14.84 4.36
C LEU A 574 -17.29 -13.74 3.46
N LEU A 575 -16.93 -12.59 4.05
CA LEU A 575 -16.20 -11.51 3.37
C LEU A 575 -14.70 -11.59 3.70
N THR A 576 -14.39 -11.80 4.97
CA THR A 576 -13.06 -12.15 5.51
C THR A 576 -13.24 -12.68 6.93
N LYS A 577 -12.19 -13.29 7.49
CA LYS A 577 -12.03 -13.46 8.95
C LYS A 577 -11.10 -12.42 9.55
N ASP A 578 -10.13 -11.95 8.77
CA ASP A 578 -9.11 -10.98 9.18
C ASP A 578 -9.54 -9.56 8.84
N TRP A 579 -10.46 -9.05 9.68
CA TRP A 579 -10.79 -7.62 9.71
C TRP A 579 -9.67 -6.83 10.41
N GLU A 580 -9.45 -5.56 10.02
CA GLU A 580 -8.81 -4.63 10.94
C GLU A 580 -9.71 -4.43 12.16
N TYR A 581 -9.13 -4.33 13.36
CA TYR A 581 -9.86 -4.44 14.63
C TYR A 581 -10.69 -3.18 14.97
N GLY A 582 -10.56 -2.12 14.17
CA GLY A 582 -11.51 -1.00 14.08
C GLY A 582 -11.28 0.12 15.08
N THR A 583 -10.12 0.19 15.73
CA THR A 583 -9.84 1.25 16.73
C THR A 583 -9.89 2.65 16.12
N ARG A 584 -9.35 2.84 14.91
CA ARG A 584 -9.46 4.12 14.16
C ARG A 584 -10.91 4.50 13.87
N ALA A 585 -11.73 3.54 13.44
CA ALA A 585 -13.16 3.77 13.15
C ALA A 585 -13.94 4.18 14.40
N LYS A 586 -13.58 3.60 15.56
CA LYS A 586 -14.18 3.90 16.85
C LYS A 586 -13.87 5.33 17.31
N GLU A 587 -12.62 5.77 17.21
CA GLU A 587 -12.24 7.14 17.59
C GLU A 587 -12.87 8.19 16.67
N ILE A 588 -12.90 7.97 15.34
CA ILE A 588 -13.60 8.85 14.40
C ILE A 588 -15.10 8.94 14.76
N THR A 589 -15.74 7.80 15.06
CA THR A 589 -17.16 7.75 15.43
C THR A 589 -17.44 8.48 16.74
N ASP A 590 -16.61 8.27 17.77
CA ASP A 590 -16.74 8.95 19.06
C ASP A 590 -16.53 10.47 18.94
N GLN A 591 -15.59 10.92 18.11
CA GLN A 591 -15.38 12.34 17.81
C GLN A 591 -16.57 12.95 17.08
N ILE A 592 -17.14 12.27 16.07
CA ILE A 592 -18.37 12.68 15.38
C ILE A 592 -19.53 12.78 16.38
N GLU A 593 -19.80 11.73 17.15
CA GLU A 593 -20.88 11.74 18.15
C GLU A 593 -20.65 12.78 19.25
N ALA A 594 -19.40 13.03 19.66
CA ALA A 594 -19.05 14.10 20.59
C ALA A 594 -19.40 15.50 20.04
N LYS A 595 -19.10 15.77 18.75
CA LYS A 595 -19.39 17.04 18.09
C LYS A 595 -20.89 17.24 17.84
N LEU A 596 -21.67 16.18 17.61
CA LEU A 596 -23.11 16.26 17.35
C LEU A 596 -24.00 16.32 18.61
N LYS A 597 -23.45 16.03 19.80
CA LYS A 597 -24.17 16.19 21.09
C LYS A 597 -24.70 17.62 21.24
N ASN A 598 -25.89 17.72 21.84
CA ASN A 598 -26.62 18.99 22.05
C ASN A 598 -26.94 19.81 20.78
N GLY A 599 -26.88 19.20 19.59
CA GLY A 599 -27.17 19.88 18.32
C GLY A 599 -25.98 20.64 17.74
N GLY A 600 -24.75 20.29 18.14
CA GLY A 600 -23.54 20.75 17.45
C GLY A 600 -23.46 20.26 16.00
N LYS A 601 -22.53 20.85 15.25
CA LYS A 601 -22.33 20.64 13.81
C LYS A 601 -20.84 20.51 13.49
N ILE A 602 -20.54 19.75 12.44
CA ILE A 602 -19.18 19.46 11.97
C ILE A 602 -18.81 20.41 10.82
N SER A 603 -17.64 21.03 10.89
CA SER A 603 -17.07 21.91 9.86
C SER A 603 -15.94 21.21 9.07
N PRO A 604 -15.50 21.75 7.92
CA PRO A 604 -14.31 21.24 7.23
C PRO A 604 -13.05 21.24 8.10
N ASP A 605 -12.93 22.20 9.04
CA ASP A 605 -11.83 22.27 10.01
C ASP A 605 -11.91 21.13 11.04
N ASP A 606 -13.12 20.73 11.45
CA ASP A 606 -13.30 19.55 12.31
C ASP A 606 -12.93 18.25 11.57
N MET A 607 -13.30 18.13 10.29
CA MET A 607 -12.93 16.97 9.46
C MET A 607 -11.40 16.87 9.34
N GLN A 608 -10.72 17.98 9.02
CA GLN A 608 -9.25 18.03 8.96
C GLN A 608 -8.62 17.73 10.32
N SER A 609 -9.20 18.21 11.43
CA SER A 609 -8.70 17.93 12.78
C SER A 609 -8.81 16.45 13.17
N MET A 610 -9.89 15.77 12.78
CA MET A 610 -10.07 14.33 13.00
C MET A 610 -9.02 13.50 12.24
N GLN A 611 -8.62 13.91 11.03
CA GLN A 611 -7.52 13.27 10.27
C GLN A 611 -6.13 13.39 10.92
N LEU A 612 -6.03 14.16 12.02
CA LEU A 612 -4.79 14.46 12.74
C LEU A 612 -4.85 13.99 14.21
N ASP A 613 -5.86 13.20 14.60
CA ASP A 613 -5.88 12.59 15.94
C ASP A 613 -4.83 11.48 16.04
N ASN A 614 -3.82 11.73 16.86
CA ASN A 614 -2.69 10.85 17.13
C ASN A 614 -2.85 10.05 18.45
N THR A 615 -4.08 9.90 18.95
CA THR A 615 -4.37 9.31 20.28
C THR A 615 -4.03 7.83 20.34
N SER A 616 -3.26 7.42 21.36
CA SER A 616 -2.93 6.01 21.61
C SER A 616 -3.97 5.34 22.52
N VAL A 617 -4.99 4.73 21.94
CA VAL A 617 -6.09 4.06 22.67
C VAL A 617 -5.57 2.93 23.58
N MET A 618 -4.53 2.20 23.16
CA MET A 618 -3.94 1.16 24.02
C MET A 618 -3.12 1.74 25.19
N ALA A 619 -2.56 2.95 25.07
CA ALA A 619 -1.89 3.61 26.18
C ALA A 619 -2.84 3.92 27.34
N GLN A 620 -4.09 4.28 27.05
CA GLN A 620 -5.15 4.47 28.06
C GLN A 620 -5.39 3.18 28.87
N THR A 621 -5.12 2.01 28.30
CA THR A 621 -5.24 0.69 28.96
C THR A 621 -3.96 0.30 29.71
N LEU A 622 -2.79 0.48 29.08
CA LEU A 622 -1.50 0.01 29.62
C LEU A 622 -0.86 0.96 30.64
N VAL A 623 -0.91 2.27 30.45
CA VAL A 623 -0.25 3.24 31.35
C VAL A 623 -0.76 3.12 32.80
N PRO A 624 -2.07 2.95 33.07
CA PRO A 624 -2.57 2.67 34.43
C PRO A 624 -2.14 1.33 35.03
N LEU A 625 -1.48 0.44 34.28
CA LEU A 625 -0.82 -0.77 34.78
C LEU A 625 0.68 -0.52 34.98
N LEU A 626 1.36 0.08 34.00
CA LEU A 626 2.77 0.48 34.07
C LEU A 626 3.06 1.34 35.31
N LEU A 627 2.20 2.32 35.63
CA LEU A 627 2.33 3.20 36.80
C LEU A 627 2.09 2.51 38.16
N LYS A 628 1.61 1.26 38.19
CA LYS A 628 1.44 0.48 39.45
C LYS A 628 2.66 -0.37 39.78
N VAL A 629 3.44 -0.77 38.76
CA VAL A 629 4.65 -1.58 38.92
C VAL A 629 5.69 -0.78 39.72
N GLN A 630 6.24 -1.41 40.76
CA GLN A 630 7.29 -0.79 41.57
C GLN A 630 8.65 -0.97 40.87
N ILE A 631 9.28 0.14 40.50
CA ILE A 631 10.54 0.16 39.77
C ILE A 631 11.64 0.73 40.67
N ASP A 632 12.55 -0.11 41.17
CA ASP A 632 13.61 0.33 42.09
C ASP A 632 14.82 0.99 41.40
N ASP A 633 15.03 0.74 40.10
CA ASP A 633 16.06 1.45 39.34
C ASP A 633 15.64 2.93 39.13
N PRO A 634 16.46 3.92 39.53
CA PRO A 634 16.08 5.33 39.45
C PRO A 634 16.03 5.86 38.00
N TYR A 635 16.81 5.31 37.06
CA TYR A 635 16.78 5.71 35.66
C TYR A 635 15.55 5.19 34.93
N VAL A 636 15.09 3.98 35.27
CA VAL A 636 13.82 3.42 34.76
C VAL A 636 12.63 4.14 35.41
N ARG A 637 12.66 4.38 36.73
CA ARG A 637 11.62 5.16 37.43
C ARG A 637 11.49 6.59 36.86
N THR A 638 12.60 7.24 36.53
CA THR A 638 12.58 8.58 35.89
C THR A 638 11.93 8.58 34.50
N ALA A 639 11.94 7.44 33.77
CA ALA A 639 11.23 7.30 32.50
C ALA A 639 9.75 6.91 32.71
N GLN A 640 9.46 6.01 33.65
CA GLN A 640 8.10 5.68 34.11
C GLN A 640 7.33 6.94 34.54
N ASP A 641 8.01 7.89 35.20
CA ASP A 641 7.46 9.16 35.66
C ASP A 641 6.95 10.06 34.51
N LEU A 642 7.46 9.92 33.28
CA LEU A 642 6.95 10.64 32.09
C LEU A 642 5.49 10.28 31.78
N LEU A 643 5.04 9.08 32.14
CA LEU A 643 3.72 8.56 31.82
C LEU A 643 2.61 9.06 32.76
N LYS A 644 2.96 9.78 33.83
CA LYS A 644 2.00 10.20 34.89
C LYS A 644 0.99 11.24 34.41
N ASP A 645 1.47 12.25 33.70
CA ASP A 645 0.70 13.40 33.23
C ASP A 645 0.54 13.42 31.69
N TRP A 646 0.85 12.31 31.02
CA TRP A 646 0.73 12.18 29.57
C TRP A 646 -0.73 12.09 29.14
N ASN A 647 -1.08 12.89 28.13
CA ASN A 647 -2.40 13.00 27.50
C ASN A 647 -2.73 11.85 26.52
N TYR A 648 -1.84 10.86 26.37
CA TYR A 648 -1.93 9.75 25.39
C TYR A 648 -1.82 10.15 23.91
N HIS A 649 -1.57 11.43 23.60
CA HIS A 649 -1.29 11.88 22.23
C HIS A 649 0.15 11.56 21.83
N GLN A 650 0.32 11.02 20.63
CA GLN A 650 1.62 10.66 20.06
C GLN A 650 2.20 11.84 19.27
N ASP A 651 2.43 12.95 19.96
CA ASP A 651 3.00 14.18 19.39
C ASP A 651 4.49 13.98 19.09
N ALA A 652 4.98 14.52 17.96
CA ALA A 652 6.37 14.35 17.53
C ALA A 652 7.42 14.79 18.58
N ASP A 653 7.11 15.77 19.43
CA ASP A 653 7.99 16.23 20.52
C ASP A 653 7.81 15.48 21.85
N SER A 654 6.86 14.54 21.95
CA SER A 654 6.50 13.87 23.20
C SER A 654 7.52 12.81 23.66
N ALA A 655 8.24 13.12 24.74
CA ALA A 655 9.10 12.17 25.46
C ALA A 655 8.32 10.98 26.04
N ALA A 656 7.06 11.20 26.45
CA ALA A 656 6.20 10.17 27.03
C ALA A 656 5.71 9.17 25.97
N ALA A 657 5.33 9.64 24.79
CA ALA A 657 4.97 8.79 23.66
C ALA A 657 6.18 7.95 23.18
N ALA A 658 7.38 8.56 23.12
CA ALA A 658 8.61 7.84 22.81
C ALA A 658 8.85 6.68 23.80
N TYR A 659 8.77 6.95 25.11
CA TYR A 659 8.97 5.90 26.11
C TYR A 659 7.86 4.84 26.07
N TYR A 660 6.60 5.24 25.94
CA TYR A 660 5.48 4.30 25.83
C TYR A 660 5.63 3.36 24.63
N ASN A 661 5.97 3.87 23.44
CA ASN A 661 6.14 3.04 22.25
C ASN A 661 7.38 2.14 22.35
N GLY A 662 8.43 2.57 23.07
CA GLY A 662 9.51 1.68 23.48
C GLY A 662 9.03 0.54 24.39
N VAL A 663 8.20 0.84 25.40
CA VAL A 663 7.63 -0.18 26.30
C VAL A 663 6.69 -1.14 25.55
N TRP A 664 5.89 -0.62 24.60
CA TRP A 664 5.03 -1.42 23.73
C TRP A 664 5.86 -2.43 22.91
N ARG A 665 6.93 -1.97 22.26
CA ARG A 665 7.87 -2.82 21.52
C ARG A 665 8.48 -3.92 22.39
N GLN A 666 9.02 -3.58 23.56
CA GLN A 666 9.66 -4.58 24.42
C GLN A 666 8.66 -5.54 25.07
N LEU A 667 7.45 -5.06 25.43
CA LEU A 667 6.36 -5.92 25.90
C LEU A 667 6.02 -7.00 24.86
N LEU A 668 5.86 -6.63 23.59
CA LEU A 668 5.57 -7.57 22.50
C LEU A 668 6.73 -8.55 22.25
N SER A 669 7.97 -8.05 22.28
CA SER A 669 9.20 -8.86 22.12
C SER A 669 9.33 -9.95 23.20
N LEU A 670 9.16 -9.58 24.48
CA LEU A 670 9.25 -10.50 25.61
C LEU A 670 8.03 -11.44 25.70
N ALA A 671 6.81 -10.92 25.49
CA ALA A 671 5.58 -11.70 25.59
C ALA A 671 5.40 -12.72 24.46
N PHE A 672 5.72 -12.35 23.21
CA PHE A 672 5.45 -13.17 22.03
C PHE A 672 6.73 -13.45 21.22
N GLY A 673 7.54 -12.42 20.94
CA GLY A 673 8.73 -12.53 20.10
C GLY A 673 9.70 -13.64 20.51
N GLN A 674 10.07 -13.75 21.79
CA GLN A 674 10.96 -14.81 22.31
C GLN A 674 10.44 -16.25 22.14
N LYS A 675 9.20 -16.43 21.67
CA LYS A 675 8.53 -17.73 21.46
C LYS A 675 8.19 -17.97 19.99
N PHE A 676 8.53 -17.03 19.10
CA PHE A 676 8.23 -17.12 17.67
C PHE A 676 9.42 -17.72 16.91
N PRO A 677 9.17 -18.65 15.95
CA PRO A 677 10.23 -19.19 15.09
C PRO A 677 10.94 -18.08 14.33
N ALA A 678 12.21 -18.32 13.99
CA ALA A 678 13.07 -17.34 13.32
C ALA A 678 12.52 -16.82 11.98
N ASP A 679 11.53 -17.47 11.36
CA ASP A 679 10.91 -17.05 10.11
C ASP A 679 9.57 -16.30 10.26
N LEU A 680 9.21 -15.92 11.50
CA LEU A 680 8.29 -14.82 11.78
C LEU A 680 9.02 -13.56 12.25
N ARG A 681 10.25 -13.70 12.76
CA ARG A 681 11.05 -12.61 13.35
C ARG A 681 11.90 -11.89 12.31
N ALA A 682 12.05 -10.58 12.47
CA ALA A 682 12.85 -9.73 11.60
C ALA A 682 14.31 -10.18 11.52
N GLU A 683 14.91 -10.05 10.34
CA GLU A 683 16.36 -10.12 10.11
C GLU A 683 17.13 -9.29 11.16
N ASP A 684 18.28 -9.80 11.61
CA ASP A 684 19.12 -9.27 12.69
C ASP A 684 18.45 -9.05 14.07
N ASN A 685 17.14 -9.34 14.23
CA ASN A 685 16.48 -9.29 15.54
C ASN A 685 16.78 -10.55 16.36
N CYS A 686 17.95 -10.52 17.00
CA CYS A 686 18.51 -11.57 17.84
C CYS A 686 17.92 -11.55 19.25
N LEU A 687 17.08 -12.55 19.57
CA LEU A 687 16.42 -12.71 20.87
C LEU A 687 16.97 -13.92 21.62
N LEU A 688 16.81 -13.92 22.95
CA LEU A 688 16.97 -15.13 23.76
C LEU A 688 15.73 -16.01 23.62
N VAL A 689 15.93 -17.26 23.23
CA VAL A 689 14.89 -18.27 23.00
C VAL A 689 15.29 -19.60 23.66
N HIS A 690 14.33 -20.50 23.86
CA HIS A 690 14.65 -21.90 24.18
C HIS A 690 15.11 -22.60 22.89
N ALA A 691 16.26 -23.28 22.93
CA ALA A 691 16.75 -24.02 21.77
C ALA A 691 15.78 -25.17 21.39
N PRO A 692 15.52 -25.41 20.09
CA PRO A 692 14.72 -26.53 19.63
C PRO A 692 15.22 -27.87 20.17
N THR A 693 14.32 -28.66 20.75
CA THR A 693 14.67 -29.99 21.28
C THR A 693 14.92 -30.97 20.15
N ASP A 694 16.16 -31.42 19.99
CA ASP A 694 16.54 -32.47 19.04
C ASP A 694 15.89 -33.82 19.45
N PRO A 695 14.91 -34.34 18.69
CA PRO A 695 14.18 -35.55 19.06
C PRO A 695 15.04 -36.83 18.93
N THR A 696 16.27 -36.73 18.42
CA THR A 696 17.22 -37.85 18.34
C THR A 696 18.15 -37.93 19.55
N ARG A 697 18.15 -36.92 20.44
CA ARG A 697 19.02 -36.87 21.63
C ARG A 697 18.29 -37.30 22.90
N PRO A 698 18.94 -38.07 23.81
CA PRO A 698 18.36 -38.40 25.13
C PRO A 698 18.27 -37.21 26.08
N ASP A 699 19.00 -36.14 25.77
CA ASP A 699 19.02 -34.88 26.50
C ASP A 699 17.87 -33.99 26.00
N THR A 700 16.86 -33.81 26.85
CA THR A 700 15.66 -33.00 26.60
C THR A 700 15.71 -31.66 27.34
N THR A 701 16.88 -31.26 27.81
CA THR A 701 17.06 -30.01 28.56
C THR A 701 17.10 -28.83 27.59
N THR A 702 16.05 -27.99 27.59
CA THR A 702 15.95 -26.79 26.74
C THR A 702 16.94 -25.71 27.17
N SER A 703 18.16 -25.74 26.60
CA SER A 703 19.14 -24.67 26.77
C SER A 703 18.64 -23.35 26.19
N ILE A 704 18.80 -22.25 26.91
CA ILE A 704 18.56 -20.90 26.38
C ILE A 704 19.70 -20.50 25.45
N VAL A 705 19.37 -19.95 24.29
CA VAL A 705 20.31 -19.53 23.24
C VAL A 705 19.89 -18.20 22.63
N THR A 706 20.84 -17.46 22.06
CA THR A 706 20.53 -16.32 21.18
C THR A 706 20.24 -16.83 19.77
N GLU A 707 19.07 -16.50 19.21
CA GLU A 707 18.70 -16.81 17.82
C GLU A 707 18.16 -15.56 17.14
N CYS A 708 18.64 -15.27 15.93
CA CYS A 708 18.23 -14.12 15.12
C CYS A 708 17.10 -14.50 14.15
N GLY A 709 16.21 -13.55 13.87
CA GLY A 709 15.20 -13.71 12.84
C GLY A 709 15.79 -13.73 11.43
N THR A 710 14.94 -14.11 10.46
CA THR A 710 15.30 -14.46 9.08
C THR A 710 14.29 -13.95 8.05
N ARG A 711 13.38 -13.07 8.46
CA ARG A 711 12.28 -12.53 7.65
C ARG A 711 12.49 -11.04 7.37
N ASP A 712 11.99 -10.57 6.22
CA ASP A 712 11.89 -9.14 5.92
C ASP A 712 11.29 -8.38 7.13
N PRO A 713 11.96 -7.34 7.65
CA PRO A 713 11.50 -6.63 8.84
C PRO A 713 10.11 -6.00 8.70
N GLY A 714 9.71 -5.55 7.50
CA GLY A 714 8.38 -4.98 7.27
C GLY A 714 7.25 -6.01 7.46
N LYS A 715 7.51 -7.26 7.08
CA LYS A 715 6.60 -8.39 7.30
C LYS A 715 6.68 -9.00 8.71
N ALA A 716 7.61 -8.59 9.56
CA ALA A 716 7.92 -9.33 10.79
C ALA A 716 6.83 -9.21 11.87
N GLN A 717 6.72 -10.25 12.70
CA GLN A 717 5.77 -10.33 13.80
C GLN A 717 6.49 -10.48 15.16
N PRO A 718 5.97 -9.94 16.27
CA PRO A 718 4.74 -9.12 16.39
C PRO A 718 4.89 -7.68 15.87
N ASP A 719 4.04 -7.27 14.92
CA ASP A 719 4.12 -5.93 14.30
C ASP A 719 3.66 -4.77 15.22
N GLY A 720 2.80 -5.04 16.20
CA GLY A 720 2.32 -4.04 17.17
C GLY A 720 1.16 -3.13 16.72
N GLY A 721 0.51 -3.42 15.59
CA GLY A 721 -0.71 -2.76 15.11
C GLY A 721 -1.99 -3.16 15.86
N ASP A 722 -3.15 -2.85 15.27
CA ASP A 722 -4.47 -2.98 15.94
C ASP A 722 -4.78 -4.41 16.41
N ARG A 723 -4.40 -5.44 15.63
CA ARG A 723 -4.47 -6.87 16.04
C ARG A 723 -3.74 -7.11 17.36
N TRP A 724 -2.53 -6.57 17.50
CA TRP A 724 -1.70 -6.76 18.69
C TRP A 724 -2.23 -6.00 19.91
N MET A 725 -2.90 -4.87 19.71
CA MET A 725 -3.61 -4.18 20.80
C MET A 725 -4.70 -5.07 21.39
N GLU A 726 -5.45 -5.81 20.57
CA GLU A 726 -6.48 -6.75 21.03
C GLU A 726 -5.93 -8.07 21.58
N VAL A 727 -4.88 -8.64 20.97
CA VAL A 727 -4.16 -9.79 21.56
C VAL A 727 -3.68 -9.45 22.97
N VAL A 728 -3.03 -8.31 23.18
CA VAL A 728 -2.61 -7.89 24.52
C VAL A 728 -3.81 -7.61 25.42
N ARG A 729 -4.88 -6.95 24.92
CA ARG A 729 -6.09 -6.66 25.72
C ARG A 729 -6.76 -7.93 26.25
N GLU A 730 -6.88 -8.97 25.44
CA GLU A 730 -7.39 -10.27 25.87
C GLU A 730 -6.50 -10.90 26.93
N GLN A 731 -5.18 -10.96 26.70
CA GLN A 731 -4.25 -11.60 27.63
C GLN A 731 -4.15 -10.83 28.96
N LEU A 732 -4.40 -9.52 28.99
CA LEU A 732 -4.49 -8.72 30.22
C LEU A 732 -5.68 -9.16 31.11
N SER A 733 -6.71 -9.82 30.57
CA SER A 733 -7.77 -10.45 31.37
C SER A 733 -7.37 -11.77 32.03
N ARG A 734 -6.17 -12.29 31.71
CA ARG A 734 -5.63 -13.59 32.12
C ARG A 734 -4.29 -13.39 32.88
N PRO A 735 -4.30 -13.06 34.18
CA PRO A 735 -3.07 -12.71 34.93
C PRO A 735 -2.02 -13.82 34.99
N ASP A 736 -2.43 -15.07 34.79
CA ASP A 736 -1.67 -16.31 34.78
C ASP A 736 -1.36 -16.83 33.36
N SER A 737 -1.61 -16.03 32.31
CA SER A 737 -1.34 -16.42 30.91
C SER A 737 0.12 -16.84 30.70
N SER A 738 0.32 -17.93 29.95
CA SER A 738 1.66 -18.43 29.63
C SER A 738 2.47 -17.50 28.74
N TRP A 739 1.83 -16.56 28.03
CA TRP A 739 2.51 -15.47 27.32
C TRP A 739 3.28 -14.54 28.28
N TRP A 740 2.92 -14.49 29.56
CA TRP A 740 3.61 -13.73 30.59
C TRP A 740 4.86 -14.44 31.17
N THR A 741 5.32 -15.52 30.54
CA THR A 741 6.64 -16.11 30.76
C THR A 741 7.64 -15.48 29.78
N TYR A 742 8.84 -15.10 30.20
CA TYR A 742 9.88 -14.55 29.32
C TYR A 742 11.28 -14.95 29.82
N ILE A 743 12.29 -14.77 28.98
CA ILE A 743 13.70 -14.98 29.32
C ILE A 743 14.34 -13.60 29.56
N ASP A 744 14.98 -13.41 30.72
CA ASP A 744 15.68 -12.17 31.06
C ASP A 744 17.11 -12.10 30.51
N SER A 745 17.75 -10.92 30.64
CA SER A 745 19.14 -10.69 30.21
C SER A 745 20.15 -11.66 30.85
N ASP A 746 19.86 -12.14 32.06
CA ASP A 746 20.73 -13.06 32.82
C ASP A 746 20.48 -14.54 32.44
N HIS A 747 19.66 -14.78 31.41
CA HIS A 747 19.28 -16.09 30.86
C HIS A 747 18.44 -16.94 31.82
N HIS A 748 17.58 -16.32 32.63
CA HIS A 748 16.60 -17.00 33.48
C HIS A 748 15.18 -16.85 32.96
N GLU A 749 14.36 -17.88 33.17
CA GLU A 749 12.92 -17.87 32.88
C GLU A 749 12.16 -17.14 34.00
N GLN A 750 11.60 -15.98 33.66
CA GLN A 750 10.79 -15.13 34.54
C GLN A 750 9.30 -15.23 34.20
N LYS A 751 8.43 -14.96 35.18
CA LYS A 751 6.96 -15.19 35.04
C LYS A 751 6.11 -14.10 35.66
N GLY A 752 4.96 -13.85 35.03
CA GLY A 752 3.86 -13.03 35.52
C GLY A 752 3.91 -11.59 35.02
N LEU A 753 2.74 -11.04 34.70
CA LEU A 753 2.57 -9.74 34.05
C LEU A 753 3.33 -8.59 34.73
N SER A 754 3.38 -8.55 36.07
CA SER A 754 4.08 -7.47 36.79
C SER A 754 5.60 -7.46 36.56
N ASN A 755 6.21 -8.65 36.41
CA ASN A 755 7.64 -8.79 36.14
C ASN A 755 7.94 -8.46 34.67
N LEU A 756 7.11 -8.96 33.75
CA LEU A 756 7.17 -8.66 32.33
C LEU A 756 7.07 -7.15 32.04
N LEU A 757 6.14 -6.45 32.69
CA LEU A 757 5.99 -4.99 32.55
C LEU A 757 7.17 -4.22 33.18
N ALA A 758 7.81 -4.75 34.22
CA ALA A 758 9.02 -4.17 34.80
C ALA A 758 10.21 -4.31 33.84
N GLU A 759 10.42 -5.49 33.26
CA GLU A 759 11.49 -5.75 32.30
C GLU A 759 11.28 -4.96 31.00
N ALA A 760 10.05 -4.93 30.45
CA ALA A 760 9.74 -4.10 29.28
C ALA A 760 10.03 -2.61 29.51
N MET A 761 9.79 -2.09 30.72
CA MET A 761 10.15 -0.72 31.10
C MET A 761 11.67 -0.50 31.23
N LYS A 762 12.40 -1.47 31.79
CA LYS A 762 13.87 -1.48 31.88
C LYS A 762 14.50 -1.53 30.49
N ASP A 763 14.03 -2.41 29.61
CA ASP A 763 14.61 -2.60 28.28
C ASP A 763 14.25 -1.45 27.34
N ALA A 764 13.04 -0.90 27.41
CA ALA A 764 12.70 0.35 26.71
C ALA A 764 13.60 1.51 27.17
N ARG A 765 13.92 1.58 28.48
CA ARG A 765 14.86 2.58 29.00
C ARG A 765 16.27 2.36 28.45
N GLN A 766 16.73 1.13 28.24
CA GLN A 766 18.02 0.83 27.61
C GLN A 766 18.02 1.18 26.11
N ASP A 767 16.99 0.76 25.37
CA ASP A 767 16.81 1.00 23.93
C ASP A 767 16.83 2.50 23.60
N LEU A 768 15.98 3.30 24.26
CA LEU A 768 15.96 4.76 24.09
C LEU A 768 17.23 5.46 24.61
N THR A 769 17.99 4.83 25.53
CA THR A 769 19.31 5.34 25.93
C THR A 769 20.34 5.19 24.81
N SER A 770 20.25 4.12 24.03
CA SER A 770 21.10 3.87 22.86
C SER A 770 20.72 4.77 21.68
N LEU A 771 19.42 4.88 21.39
CA LEU A 771 18.90 5.58 20.21
C LEU A 771 18.79 7.10 20.38
N LEU A 772 18.45 7.60 21.57
CA LEU A 772 18.17 9.03 21.78
C LEU A 772 19.19 9.74 22.68
N SER A 773 19.28 9.33 23.94
CA SER A 773 20.07 9.98 25.00
C SER A 773 19.93 9.28 26.35
N LYS A 774 20.91 9.46 27.24
CA LYS A 774 20.76 9.14 28.68
C LYS A 774 19.77 10.07 29.39
N ASP A 775 19.63 11.31 28.92
CA ASP A 775 18.75 12.34 29.48
C ASP A 775 17.35 12.26 28.84
N VAL A 776 16.35 11.90 29.64
CA VAL A 776 14.97 11.71 29.19
C VAL A 776 14.28 13.02 28.79
N SER A 777 14.77 14.17 29.25
CA SER A 777 14.25 15.49 28.83
C SER A 777 14.64 15.86 27.39
N THR A 778 15.52 15.07 26.77
CA THR A 778 15.91 15.21 25.36
C THR A 778 15.25 14.16 24.44
N TRP A 779 14.38 13.31 25.00
CA TRP A 779 13.60 12.35 24.23
C TRP A 779 12.41 13.02 23.56
N SER A 780 12.06 12.56 22.36
CA SER A 780 10.88 12.96 21.61
C SER A 780 10.48 11.84 20.65
N TRP A 781 9.19 11.68 20.37
CA TRP A 781 8.68 10.56 19.57
C TRP A 781 9.22 10.59 18.15
N GLY A 782 9.12 11.73 17.48
CA GLY A 782 9.53 11.93 16.09
C GLY A 782 11.04 11.76 15.83
N ARG A 783 11.90 11.79 16.87
CA ARG A 783 13.32 11.42 16.74
C ARG A 783 13.55 9.91 16.58
N LEU A 784 12.57 9.09 16.95
CA LEU A 784 12.50 7.66 16.63
C LEU A 784 11.61 7.44 15.39
N HIS A 785 10.41 8.02 15.46
CA HIS A 785 9.32 7.93 14.49
C HIS A 785 9.58 8.85 13.30
N THR A 786 10.56 8.46 12.49
CA THR A 786 11.00 9.22 11.33
C THR A 786 10.49 8.64 10.03
N LEU A 787 9.98 9.49 9.14
CA LEU A 787 9.68 9.16 7.76
C LEU A 787 10.85 9.53 6.83
N THR A 788 11.45 8.55 6.16
CA THR A 788 12.31 8.80 5.00
C THR A 788 11.51 8.58 3.72
N LEU A 789 11.27 9.66 2.97
CA LEU A 789 10.65 9.58 1.64
C LEU A 789 11.73 9.12 0.64
N ARG A 790 11.66 7.84 0.25
CA ARG A 790 12.69 7.16 -0.56
C ARG A 790 12.32 7.16 -2.04
N GLU A 791 13.29 7.43 -2.91
CA GLU A 791 13.17 7.11 -4.33
C GLU A 791 13.14 5.59 -4.47
N GLN A 792 12.13 5.05 -5.14
CA GLN A 792 11.82 3.61 -5.10
C GLN A 792 12.51 2.81 -6.23
N THR A 793 12.83 3.43 -7.35
CA THR A 793 13.19 2.75 -8.60
C THR A 793 14.66 2.35 -8.70
N LEU A 794 15.60 3.10 -8.12
CA LEU A 794 17.04 2.84 -8.22
C LEU A 794 17.58 1.89 -7.13
N GLY A 795 16.69 1.26 -6.35
CA GLY A 795 17.03 0.29 -5.31
C GLY A 795 17.53 0.92 -4.01
N THR A 796 18.17 0.11 -3.17
CA THR A 796 18.55 0.47 -1.79
C THR A 796 20.06 0.36 -1.49
N ASP A 797 20.88 -0.03 -2.48
CA ASP A 797 22.32 -0.30 -2.28
C ASP A 797 23.13 0.98 -1.99
N ASN A 798 23.35 1.25 -0.71
CA ASN A 798 24.19 2.35 -0.23
C ASN A 798 25.66 1.93 0.00
N SER A 799 26.09 0.73 -0.41
CA SER A 799 27.43 0.21 -0.14
C SER A 799 28.56 0.98 -0.85
N SER A 800 28.25 1.63 -1.98
CA SER A 800 29.20 2.45 -2.72
C SER A 800 29.05 3.95 -2.39
N ILE A 801 30.18 4.67 -2.39
CA ILE A 801 30.18 6.14 -2.20
C ILE A 801 29.35 6.84 -3.29
N ALA A 802 29.25 6.26 -4.49
CA ALA A 802 28.48 6.83 -5.59
C ALA A 802 26.96 6.66 -5.37
N SER A 803 26.48 5.44 -5.13
CA SER A 803 25.05 5.17 -4.89
C SER A 803 24.57 5.82 -3.58
N GLY A 804 25.36 5.77 -2.50
CA GLY A 804 25.08 6.48 -1.25
C GLY A 804 25.08 8.01 -1.36
N LEU A 805 25.62 8.60 -2.43
CA LEU A 805 25.44 10.01 -2.77
C LEU A 805 24.19 10.23 -3.65
N VAL A 806 23.87 9.31 -4.57
CA VAL A 806 22.64 9.36 -5.38
C VAL A 806 21.40 9.29 -4.49
N HIS A 807 21.27 8.30 -3.61
CA HIS A 807 20.11 8.19 -2.73
C HIS A 807 19.95 9.41 -1.80
N LYS A 808 21.05 10.06 -1.37
CA LYS A 808 21.01 11.31 -0.59
C LYS A 808 20.58 12.56 -1.40
N LEU A 809 20.59 12.49 -2.72
CA LEU A 809 20.13 13.55 -3.61
C LEU A 809 18.67 13.36 -4.03
N LEU A 810 18.20 12.11 -4.14
CA LEU A 810 16.85 11.77 -4.58
C LEU A 810 15.88 11.65 -3.40
N ASN A 811 16.27 11.01 -2.30
CA ASN A 811 15.42 10.85 -1.11
C ASN A 811 15.17 12.20 -0.41
N ARG A 812 14.16 12.23 0.48
CA ARG A 812 13.82 13.38 1.33
C ARG A 812 13.58 12.93 2.78
N GLY A 813 13.81 13.85 3.72
CA GLY A 813 13.80 13.56 5.15
C GLY A 813 15.18 13.18 5.71
N PRO A 814 15.25 12.51 6.87
CA PRO A 814 14.11 12.08 7.70
C PRO A 814 13.22 13.24 8.15
N TYR A 815 11.92 12.99 8.24
CA TYR A 815 10.93 13.90 8.83
C TYR A 815 10.45 13.32 10.15
N GLU A 816 10.50 14.10 11.23
CA GLU A 816 10.00 13.72 12.55
C GLU A 816 8.46 13.77 12.55
N LEU A 817 7.77 12.64 12.80
CA LEU A 817 6.31 12.55 12.69
C LEU A 817 5.60 12.29 14.02
N SER A 818 4.42 12.89 14.16
CA SER A 818 3.37 12.47 15.10
C SER A 818 2.72 11.15 14.63
N GLY A 819 1.76 10.64 15.41
CA GLY A 819 0.89 9.52 15.00
C GLY A 819 1.39 8.16 15.46
N GLY A 820 0.74 7.11 14.97
CA GLY A 820 1.10 5.71 15.25
C GLY A 820 0.16 4.70 14.56
N THR A 821 0.59 3.45 14.48
CA THR A 821 0.02 2.33 13.69
C THR A 821 -1.49 2.04 13.87
N ALA A 822 -2.15 2.56 14.93
CA ALA A 822 -3.60 2.44 15.14
C ALA A 822 -4.30 3.76 15.57
N ALA A 823 -3.62 4.90 15.46
CA ALA A 823 -4.24 6.22 15.63
C ALA A 823 -4.92 6.67 14.33
N VAL A 824 -5.76 7.72 14.35
CA VAL A 824 -6.41 8.21 13.13
C VAL A 824 -5.38 8.88 12.19
N ASP A 825 -4.46 9.65 12.76
CA ASP A 825 -3.22 10.08 12.10
C ASP A 825 -2.24 8.91 12.00
N ALA A 826 -2.51 8.05 11.03
CA ALA A 826 -1.95 6.72 10.94
C ALA A 826 -0.59 6.70 10.23
N ALA A 827 0.40 7.39 10.81
CA ALA A 827 1.81 7.13 10.50
C ALA A 827 2.22 5.83 11.22
N GLY A 828 2.41 4.76 10.45
CA GLY A 828 2.63 3.41 10.96
C GLY A 828 4.09 2.96 10.97
N TRP A 829 4.40 2.08 11.91
CA TRP A 829 5.71 1.44 12.11
C TRP A 829 5.51 0.00 12.60
N ASN A 830 6.51 -0.87 12.35
CA ASN A 830 6.52 -2.27 12.77
C ASN A 830 7.42 -2.47 14.00
N ALA A 831 6.85 -2.84 15.14
CA ALA A 831 7.55 -3.00 16.40
C ALA A 831 8.65 -4.08 16.39
N ALA A 832 8.48 -5.17 15.62
CA ALA A 832 9.50 -6.20 15.45
C ALA A 832 10.71 -5.71 14.64
N ALA A 833 10.55 -4.70 13.79
CA ALA A 833 11.62 -4.08 13.00
C ALA A 833 12.31 -2.91 13.72
N GLY A 834 11.54 -1.95 14.24
CA GLY A 834 12.05 -0.70 14.79
C GLY A 834 11.13 0.48 14.46
N TYR A 835 11.57 1.69 14.82
CA TYR A 835 10.70 2.87 14.87
C TYR A 835 10.60 3.68 13.56
N GLU A 836 11.22 3.27 12.44
CA GLU A 836 11.08 3.98 11.16
C GLU A 836 9.65 3.82 10.61
N VAL A 837 9.07 4.92 10.12
CA VAL A 837 7.72 4.95 9.56
C VAL A 837 7.72 4.31 8.17
N ASP A 838 6.88 3.29 7.96
CA ASP A 838 6.84 2.50 6.72
C ASP A 838 5.49 2.47 5.99
N TRP A 839 4.44 3.05 6.56
CA TRP A 839 3.21 3.42 5.86
C TRP A 839 2.59 4.68 6.46
N ILE A 840 1.89 5.47 5.63
CA ILE A 840 1.44 6.84 5.97
C ILE A 840 0.16 7.25 5.24
N PRO A 841 -0.59 8.27 5.71
CA PRO A 841 -1.68 8.91 4.96
C PRO A 841 -1.16 9.58 3.66
N SER A 842 -1.11 8.81 2.58
CA SER A 842 -0.37 9.12 1.35
C SER A 842 -0.90 10.35 0.59
N MET A 843 -2.19 10.61 0.71
CA MET A 843 -2.84 11.89 0.48
C MET A 843 -3.90 12.10 1.57
N ARG A 844 -4.40 13.33 1.72
CA ARG A 844 -5.64 13.61 2.48
C ARG A 844 -6.53 14.54 1.66
N MET A 845 -7.86 14.41 1.79
CA MET A 845 -8.82 15.39 1.29
C MET A 845 -10.02 15.59 2.21
N VAL A 846 -10.61 16.78 2.13
CA VAL A 846 -11.91 17.17 2.70
C VAL A 846 -12.71 17.90 1.62
N VAL A 847 -13.77 17.28 1.12
CA VAL A 847 -14.62 17.81 0.04
C VAL A 847 -15.93 18.37 0.60
N ASP A 848 -16.30 19.57 0.15
CA ASP A 848 -17.51 20.29 0.55
C ASP A 848 -18.54 20.30 -0.59
N LEU A 849 -19.67 19.62 -0.39
CA LEU A 849 -20.73 19.50 -1.40
C LEU A 849 -21.65 20.74 -1.44
N SER A 850 -21.31 21.83 -0.72
CA SER A 850 -21.91 23.17 -0.90
C SER A 850 -21.13 24.06 -1.87
N ASP A 851 -19.80 23.94 -1.88
CA ASP A 851 -18.89 24.68 -2.76
C ASP A 851 -17.60 23.89 -2.96
N PHE A 852 -17.40 23.37 -4.17
CA PHE A 852 -16.19 22.61 -4.49
C PHE A 852 -14.91 23.46 -4.37
N ASP A 853 -14.98 24.79 -4.61
CA ASP A 853 -13.83 25.68 -4.47
C ASP A 853 -13.43 25.93 -3.00
N ALA A 854 -14.29 25.54 -2.04
CA ALA A 854 -14.00 25.55 -0.60
C ALA A 854 -13.36 24.23 -0.09
N SER A 855 -13.27 23.20 -0.94
CA SER A 855 -12.67 21.91 -0.62
C SER A 855 -11.16 22.01 -0.42
N ARG A 856 -10.56 21.01 0.24
CA ARG A 856 -9.13 20.99 0.58
C ARG A 856 -8.49 19.62 0.34
N TRP A 857 -7.18 19.61 0.08
CA TRP A 857 -6.42 18.41 -0.23
C TRP A 857 -4.93 18.56 0.13
N ILE A 858 -4.19 17.46 0.22
CA ILE A 858 -2.72 17.45 0.27
C ILE A 858 -2.17 16.13 -0.26
N ASN A 859 -1.00 16.16 -0.90
CA ASN A 859 -0.20 14.97 -1.24
C ASN A 859 1.09 14.97 -0.40
N VAL A 860 1.63 13.80 -0.03
CA VAL A 860 2.89 13.74 0.74
C VAL A 860 4.11 14.23 -0.06
N GLY A 861 4.11 13.97 -1.37
CA GLY A 861 5.08 14.49 -2.33
C GLY A 861 4.49 15.61 -3.20
N GLY A 862 5.20 16.01 -4.24
CA GLY A 862 4.70 16.97 -5.24
C GLY A 862 4.13 16.31 -6.51
N ALA A 863 3.78 17.15 -7.48
CA ALA A 863 3.27 16.71 -8.79
C ALA A 863 4.32 16.00 -9.66
N SER A 864 5.60 16.37 -9.53
CA SER A 864 6.69 15.96 -10.42
C SER A 864 7.41 14.69 -9.96
N GLY A 865 7.85 13.86 -10.91
CA GLY A 865 8.78 12.75 -10.70
C GLY A 865 10.25 13.19 -10.77
N HIS A 866 10.56 14.25 -11.52
CA HIS A 866 11.92 14.78 -11.68
C HIS A 866 12.50 15.27 -10.33
N ALA A 867 13.53 14.60 -9.82
CA ALA A 867 14.00 14.73 -8.43
C ALA A 867 14.61 16.08 -7.99
N PHE A 868 14.74 17.03 -8.91
CA PHE A 868 15.19 18.40 -8.65
C PHE A 868 14.21 19.47 -9.14
N HIS A 869 13.02 19.08 -9.61
CA HIS A 869 11.97 20.03 -9.96
C HIS A 869 11.39 20.68 -8.69
N GLN A 870 10.93 21.92 -8.80
CA GLN A 870 10.41 22.66 -7.64
C GLN A 870 9.22 21.93 -6.98
N ASN A 871 8.36 21.30 -7.80
CA ASN A 871 7.18 20.55 -7.36
C ASN A 871 7.46 19.04 -7.19
N TYR A 872 8.65 18.65 -6.72
CA TYR A 872 8.98 17.26 -6.36
C TYR A 872 8.56 16.93 -4.92
N ASN A 873 8.79 17.85 -3.98
CA ASN A 873 8.52 17.68 -2.54
C ASN A 873 8.04 18.98 -1.85
N ASP A 874 7.42 19.88 -2.62
CA ASP A 874 6.92 21.19 -2.16
C ASP A 874 5.81 21.10 -1.12
N GLN A 875 5.00 20.05 -1.19
CA GLN A 875 3.84 19.84 -0.30
C GLN A 875 4.22 19.17 1.04
N THR A 876 5.35 18.45 1.09
CA THR A 876 5.73 17.61 2.25
C THR A 876 5.79 18.40 3.56
N ALA A 877 6.26 19.66 3.53
CA ALA A 877 6.37 20.50 4.72
C ALA A 877 5.01 21.08 5.24
N LEU A 878 3.94 20.93 4.46
CA LEU A 878 2.56 21.16 4.87
C LEU A 878 1.94 19.84 5.36
N TRP A 879 2.13 18.75 4.60
CA TRP A 879 1.68 17.40 4.94
C TRP A 879 2.15 16.94 6.33
N VAL A 880 3.42 17.18 6.69
CA VAL A 880 4.01 16.84 8.02
C VAL A 880 3.32 17.59 9.18
N LYS A 881 2.66 18.72 8.91
CA LYS A 881 1.92 19.51 9.91
C LYS A 881 0.41 19.23 9.91
N GLY A 882 -0.09 18.46 8.94
CA GLY A 882 -1.51 18.36 8.67
C GLY A 882 -2.14 19.58 7.98
N ASP A 883 -1.34 20.50 7.42
CA ASP A 883 -1.83 21.62 6.63
C ASP A 883 -2.36 21.12 5.27
N LEU A 884 -3.58 21.54 4.88
CA LEU A 884 -4.18 21.24 3.58
C LEU A 884 -4.16 22.45 2.65
N LEU A 885 -4.01 22.20 1.34
CA LEU A 885 -4.10 23.18 0.26
C LEU A 885 -5.56 23.36 -0.20
N PRO A 886 -5.98 24.55 -0.66
CA PRO A 886 -7.29 24.75 -1.29
C PRO A 886 -7.45 23.98 -2.61
N TRP A 887 -8.66 23.52 -2.91
CA TRP A 887 -9.00 22.85 -4.15
C TRP A 887 -9.70 23.82 -5.11
N ALA A 888 -8.95 24.46 -6.01
CA ALA A 888 -9.57 25.23 -7.09
C ALA A 888 -10.16 24.28 -8.14
N TYR A 889 -11.47 24.37 -8.40
CA TYR A 889 -12.19 23.47 -9.30
C TYR A 889 -13.00 24.20 -10.36
N SER A 890 -13.75 25.24 -10.00
CA SER A 890 -14.47 26.05 -11.00
C SER A 890 -13.46 26.76 -11.90
N LYS A 891 -13.81 26.98 -13.18
CA LYS A 891 -12.92 27.68 -14.13
C LYS A 891 -12.47 29.04 -13.58
N ASP A 892 -13.39 29.70 -12.87
CA ASP A 892 -13.18 30.98 -12.22
C ASP A 892 -12.18 30.91 -11.05
N ALA A 893 -12.13 29.81 -10.30
CA ALA A 893 -11.10 29.58 -9.26
C ALA A 893 -9.77 29.14 -9.88
N VAL A 894 -9.79 28.27 -10.89
CA VAL A 894 -8.60 27.82 -11.61
C VAL A 894 -7.89 29.01 -12.28
N ASP A 895 -8.60 29.93 -12.92
CA ASP A 895 -8.02 31.15 -13.51
C ASP A 895 -7.42 32.12 -12.47
N LYS A 896 -7.76 31.99 -11.19
CA LYS A 896 -7.13 32.73 -10.06
C LYS A 896 -5.91 31.96 -9.52
N ALA A 897 -6.01 30.63 -9.45
CA ALA A 897 -4.98 29.74 -8.95
C ALA A 897 -3.80 29.54 -9.94
N VAL A 898 -4.06 29.61 -11.24
CA VAL A 898 -3.09 29.32 -12.31
C VAL A 898 -1.83 30.18 -12.25
N LYS A 899 -0.69 29.56 -12.55
CA LYS A 899 0.64 30.18 -12.64
C LYS A 899 1.32 29.87 -13.97
N ASN A 900 0.99 28.75 -14.61
CA ASN A 900 1.52 28.36 -15.92
C ASN A 900 0.39 27.90 -16.85
N LYS A 901 0.49 28.26 -18.13
CA LYS A 901 -0.49 27.89 -19.17
C LYS A 901 0.22 27.37 -20.42
N LEU A 902 -0.01 26.10 -20.73
CA LEU A 902 0.43 25.42 -21.95
C LEU A 902 -0.80 25.10 -22.81
N VAL A 903 -0.68 25.21 -24.12
CA VAL A 903 -1.72 24.75 -25.07
C VAL A 903 -1.15 23.60 -25.91
N LEU A 904 -1.76 22.43 -25.82
CA LEU A 904 -1.47 21.31 -26.71
C LEU A 904 -2.27 21.51 -28.00
N THR A 905 -1.58 21.61 -29.12
CA THR A 905 -2.14 21.92 -30.44
C THR A 905 -2.02 20.73 -31.39
N SER A 906 -2.88 20.68 -32.41
CA SER A 906 -2.81 19.65 -33.46
C SER A 906 -1.47 19.69 -34.21
N GLY A 907 -0.73 18.58 -34.15
CA GLY A 907 0.60 18.40 -34.79
C GLY A 907 0.59 18.56 -36.30
#